data_AF-E0NV14-F1
#
_entry.id   AF-E0NV14-F1
#
_cell.length_a   1.000
_cell.length_b   1.000
_cell.length_c   1.000
_cell.angle_alpha   90.00
_cell.angle_beta   90.00
_cell.angle_gamma   90.00
#
_symmetry.space_group_name_H-M   'P 1'
#
loop_
_entity.id
_entity.type
_entity.pdbx_description
1 polymer ?
#
loop_
_entity_poly.entity_id
_entity_poly.type
_entity_poly.pdbx_seq_one_letter_code
_entity_poly.pdbx_strand_id
1 'polypeptide(L)'
;MDAGKYIGRENKCQMMFATELQPFFYYLCNKEEKKDMATEEKEEEEGLKAWQLWLSAGLLTTGLVASWVGVSGFAHPVFAFVWYVVAYLPVGIPVIKEAVEWALKGDVFSEFMLMTIASIGAFCIGEYPEAVGVMLLYCVGEMLQDRAADRAREHIRSLVAFKPEGAVVMEDGQRVKKCPEEVAVGNTIEVKAGERVPLDGVLLTADASFNTAALTGESVPRLIETGREVLAGMIATDSLVRLRVVRPAGESAVSRILKMVEEAQERKAPTELFIRKFARIYTPIVIALATLTVVLPWVVSMVGGMADYAFATWFHRALVFLVISCPCALVVSVPLSYFAGIGTGSKRGILFKGSNSLDAMTEVDAVVFDKTGTLTTGTFSIRQIEGLTPAELDVVAAIEQQSNHPIARVIAAVGNGDVEVTVKDVPGYGLTAEANGSRWLVGTLRLLEREAVDYPKALTDIAETLIACACDGIYRGHIILSDQPKDDAPRAIKQLRGLGLSHIHILSGDKQALVEEVAADLGIGNSYGNLLPADKVAHIESLKKQGLRVAFVGDGINDAPVLALSHVGVAMGGLGADMAIETADVIIQTDQPSKVSEAIAISRRTRRIVYQNIVFAIGVKVLVMLLGLFGMANLWGAVFADTGVALLCVLNAMRVMQIPRN
;
A
#
# COMPACT_ATOMS: atom_id res chain seq x y z
N MET A 1 58.83 32.70 4.23
CA MET A 1 58.38 33.81 3.36
C MET A 1 57.66 33.22 2.16
N ASP A 2 56.70 32.33 2.35
CA ASP A 2 55.30 32.58 2.77
C ASP A 2 54.40 33.12 1.65
N ALA A 3 54.14 32.27 0.66
CA ALA A 3 53.06 32.43 -0.32
C ALA A 3 52.16 31.18 -0.41
N GLY A 4 52.19 30.30 0.60
CA GLY A 4 51.52 28.99 0.57
C GLY A 4 50.39 28.77 1.58
N LYS A 5 50.05 29.76 2.42
CA LYS A 5 49.10 29.58 3.55
C LYS A 5 47.74 30.30 3.42
N TYR A 6 47.50 31.05 2.35
CA TYR A 6 46.27 31.85 2.22
C TYR A 6 45.21 31.34 1.22
N ILE A 7 45.51 30.33 0.40
CA ILE A 7 44.56 29.85 -0.64
C ILE A 7 43.63 28.72 -0.12
N GLY A 8 43.94 28.14 1.06
CA GLY A 8 43.19 26.99 1.60
C GLY A 8 42.00 27.31 2.52
N ARG A 9 41.77 28.59 2.87
CA ARG A 9 40.72 28.97 3.84
C ARG A 9 39.45 29.54 3.20
N GLU A 10 39.55 30.24 2.07
CA GLU A 10 38.37 30.78 1.37
C GLU A 10 37.55 29.69 0.67
N ASN A 11 38.20 28.72 0.02
CA ASN A 11 37.49 27.59 -0.62
C ASN A 11 36.84 26.63 0.39
N LYS A 12 37.37 26.50 1.62
CA LYS A 12 36.73 25.71 2.68
C LYS A 12 35.54 26.42 3.31
N CYS A 13 35.60 27.75 3.42
CA CYS A 13 34.47 28.54 3.95
C CYS A 13 33.32 28.62 2.92
N GLN A 14 33.62 28.73 1.62
CA GLN A 14 32.61 28.68 0.55
C GLN A 14 32.02 27.27 0.36
N MET A 15 32.81 26.20 0.48
CA MET A 15 32.27 24.83 0.47
C MET A 15 31.45 24.52 1.73
N MET A 16 31.88 24.94 2.92
CA MET A 16 31.05 24.77 4.14
C MET A 16 29.74 25.56 4.05
N PHE A 17 29.76 26.82 3.57
CA PHE A 17 28.53 27.60 3.37
C PHE A 17 27.59 26.95 2.36
N ALA A 18 28.12 26.38 1.27
CA ALA A 18 27.30 25.67 0.28
C ALA A 18 26.73 24.35 0.81
N THR A 19 27.41 23.66 1.74
CA THR A 19 26.96 22.37 2.29
C THR A 19 25.98 22.54 3.46
N GLU A 20 26.07 23.62 4.24
CA GLU A 20 25.12 23.92 5.33
C GLU A 20 23.85 24.66 4.88
N LEU A 21 23.91 25.43 3.78
CA LEU A 21 22.72 26.07 3.19
C LEU A 21 21.94 25.16 2.25
N GLN A 22 22.52 24.06 1.75
CA GLN A 22 21.81 23.13 0.87
C GLN A 22 20.59 22.48 1.56
N PRO A 23 20.68 22.01 2.82
CA PRO A 23 19.51 21.54 3.57
C PRO A 23 18.50 22.64 3.84
N PHE A 24 18.94 23.89 4.05
CA PHE A 24 18.08 25.04 4.31
C PHE A 24 17.33 25.52 3.06
N PHE A 25 18.00 25.55 1.89
CA PHE A 25 17.38 25.82 0.59
C PHE A 25 16.52 24.65 0.13
N TYR A 26 16.91 23.41 0.39
CA TYR A 26 16.08 22.24 0.11
C TYR A 26 14.85 22.19 1.03
N TYR A 27 14.99 22.64 2.28
CA TYR A 27 13.89 22.82 3.23
C TYR A 27 12.99 23.99 2.84
N LEU A 28 13.54 25.12 2.36
CA LEU A 28 12.76 26.26 1.87
C LEU A 28 12.04 25.93 0.56
N CYS A 29 12.69 25.27 -0.40
CA CYS A 29 12.04 24.78 -1.63
C CYS A 29 10.98 23.72 -1.32
N ASN A 30 11.22 22.76 -0.42
CA ASN A 30 10.18 21.81 0.00
C ASN A 30 9.07 22.49 0.81
N LYS A 31 9.36 23.58 1.52
CA LYS A 31 8.36 24.32 2.30
C LYS A 31 7.56 25.25 1.40
N GLU A 32 8.13 25.78 0.32
CA GLU A 32 7.40 26.48 -0.75
C GLU A 32 6.60 25.46 -1.57
N GLU A 33 7.15 24.32 -2.02
CA GLU A 33 6.39 23.24 -2.67
C GLU A 33 5.28 22.66 -1.78
N LYS A 34 5.52 22.45 -0.48
CA LYS A 34 4.48 21.98 0.46
C LYS A 34 3.47 23.06 0.81
N LYS A 35 3.85 24.34 0.77
CA LYS A 35 2.92 25.44 0.99
C LYS A 35 2.11 25.68 -0.28
N ASP A 36 2.68 25.54 -1.46
CA ASP A 36 1.98 25.55 -2.74
C ASP A 36 1.00 24.36 -2.81
N MET A 37 1.43 23.14 -2.45
CA MET A 37 0.53 21.97 -2.36
C MET A 37 -0.58 22.11 -1.29
N ALA A 38 -0.28 22.63 -0.10
CA ALA A 38 -1.28 22.78 0.97
C ALA A 38 -2.21 24.00 0.77
N THR A 39 -1.82 24.94 -0.10
CA THR A 39 -2.70 26.04 -0.55
C THR A 39 -3.50 25.59 -1.78
N GLU A 40 -2.96 24.71 -2.63
CA GLU A 40 -3.67 24.03 -3.73
C GLU A 40 -4.81 23.13 -3.20
N GLU A 41 -4.65 22.42 -2.07
CA GLU A 41 -5.74 21.63 -1.46
C GLU A 41 -6.94 22.44 -0.93
N LYS A 42 -6.84 23.78 -0.85
CA LYS A 42 -7.95 24.63 -0.36
C LYS A 42 -8.52 25.59 -1.40
N GLU A 43 -7.93 25.71 -2.59
CA GLU A 43 -8.43 26.62 -3.65
C GLU A 43 -8.92 25.94 -4.93
N GLU A 44 -8.70 24.63 -5.15
CA GLU A 44 -9.27 23.89 -6.29
C GLU A 44 -10.57 23.14 -5.94
N GLU A 45 -11.68 23.85 -5.73
CA GLU A 45 -13.01 23.21 -5.79
C GLU A 45 -14.15 24.21 -6.14
N GLU A 46 -13.91 25.18 -7.03
CA GLU A 46 -15.03 25.75 -7.80
C GLU A 46 -15.28 24.92 -9.07
N GLY A 47 -15.64 23.65 -8.86
CA GLY A 47 -16.11 22.79 -9.93
C GLY A 47 -17.29 23.40 -10.69
N LEU A 48 -17.40 23.07 -11.97
CA LEU A 48 -18.43 23.59 -12.89
C LEU A 48 -19.83 23.39 -12.27
N LYS A 49 -20.55 24.49 -12.05
CA LYS A 49 -21.83 24.47 -11.32
C LYS A 49 -22.89 23.85 -12.24
N ALA A 50 -23.68 22.91 -11.73
CA ALA A 50 -24.66 22.15 -12.54
C ALA A 50 -25.60 23.03 -13.39
N TRP A 51 -25.93 24.25 -12.93
CA TRP A 51 -26.74 25.19 -13.69
C TRP A 51 -26.07 25.68 -14.99
N GLN A 52 -24.74 25.75 -15.05
CA GLN A 52 -23.98 26.17 -16.24
C GLN A 52 -24.12 25.14 -17.37
N LEU A 53 -24.10 23.84 -17.01
CA LEU A 53 -24.35 22.74 -17.94
C LEU A 53 -25.78 22.77 -18.48
N TRP A 54 -26.77 22.91 -17.60
CA TRP A 54 -28.17 22.97 -18.00
C TRP A 54 -28.50 24.21 -18.84
N LEU A 55 -27.91 25.36 -18.53
CA LEU A 55 -28.05 26.58 -19.32
C LEU A 55 -27.50 26.38 -20.73
N SER A 56 -26.27 25.86 -20.85
CA SER A 56 -25.60 25.65 -22.14
C SER A 56 -26.33 24.58 -22.97
N ALA A 57 -26.78 23.48 -22.34
CA ALA A 57 -27.61 22.46 -22.98
C ALA A 57 -28.96 23.02 -23.46
N GLY A 58 -29.62 23.85 -22.64
CA GLY A 58 -30.86 24.52 -22.99
C GLY A 58 -30.71 25.46 -24.18
N LEU A 59 -29.66 26.28 -24.19
CA LEU A 59 -29.37 27.20 -25.30
C LEU A 59 -28.97 26.47 -26.59
N LEU A 60 -28.19 25.39 -26.49
CA LEU A 60 -27.82 24.56 -27.63
C LEU A 60 -29.03 23.87 -28.27
N THR A 61 -29.87 23.23 -27.44
CA THR A 61 -31.07 22.53 -27.91
C THR A 61 -32.08 23.49 -28.52
N THR A 62 -32.35 24.62 -27.86
CA THR A 62 -33.23 25.65 -28.41
C THR A 62 -32.67 26.27 -29.70
N GLY A 63 -31.36 26.46 -29.81
CA GLY A 63 -30.72 26.94 -31.04
C GLY A 63 -30.82 25.96 -32.20
N LEU A 64 -30.60 24.66 -31.95
CA LEU A 64 -30.77 23.60 -32.95
C LEU A 64 -32.23 23.49 -33.41
N VAL A 65 -33.19 23.51 -32.48
CA VAL A 65 -34.63 23.45 -32.79
C VAL A 65 -35.07 24.69 -33.57
N ALA A 66 -34.64 25.89 -33.15
CA ALA A 66 -34.98 27.14 -33.84
C ALA A 66 -34.40 27.19 -35.27
N SER A 67 -33.18 26.67 -35.45
CA SER A 67 -32.56 26.52 -36.77
C SER A 67 -33.32 25.50 -37.64
N TRP A 68 -33.79 24.39 -37.05
CA TRP A 68 -34.53 23.34 -37.78
C TRP A 68 -35.95 23.78 -38.18
N VAL A 69 -36.63 24.53 -37.30
CA VAL A 69 -37.98 25.08 -37.55
C VAL A 69 -37.93 26.30 -38.51
N GLY A 70 -36.74 26.83 -38.80
CA GLY A 70 -36.58 27.95 -39.75
C GLY A 70 -37.04 29.28 -39.18
N VAL A 71 -36.86 29.51 -37.87
CA VAL A 71 -37.20 30.78 -37.23
C VAL A 71 -36.40 31.91 -37.89
N SER A 72 -37.08 32.98 -38.33
CA SER A 72 -36.49 34.08 -39.11
C SER A 72 -35.29 34.76 -38.44
N GLY A 73 -35.22 34.76 -37.11
CA GLY A 73 -34.05 35.24 -36.35
C GLY A 73 -32.79 34.40 -36.55
N PHE A 74 -32.90 33.08 -36.69
CA PHE A 74 -31.77 32.17 -36.91
C PHE A 74 -31.28 32.17 -38.37
N ALA A 75 -32.07 32.70 -39.30
CA ALA A 75 -31.61 32.94 -40.67
C ALA A 75 -30.57 34.09 -40.74
N HIS A 76 -30.48 34.94 -39.72
CA HIS A 76 -29.49 36.01 -39.65
C HIS A 76 -28.18 35.47 -39.03
N PRO A 77 -27.05 35.45 -39.78
CA PRO A 77 -25.82 34.79 -39.34
C PRO A 77 -25.23 35.39 -38.05
N VAL A 78 -25.42 36.69 -37.83
CA VAL A 78 -24.98 37.40 -36.61
C VAL A 78 -25.76 36.95 -35.38
N PHE A 79 -27.07 36.74 -35.51
CA PHE A 79 -27.89 36.30 -34.38
C PHE A 79 -27.54 34.87 -33.97
N ALA A 80 -27.38 33.96 -34.94
CA ALA A 80 -26.93 32.59 -34.69
C ALA A 80 -25.55 32.57 -34.00
N PHE A 81 -24.59 33.37 -34.47
CA PHE A 81 -23.27 33.47 -33.86
C PHE A 81 -23.35 33.93 -32.39
N VAL A 82 -24.04 35.04 -32.11
CA VAL A 82 -24.18 35.56 -30.74
C VAL A 82 -24.88 34.55 -29.83
N TRP A 83 -25.90 33.85 -30.33
CA TRP A 83 -26.61 32.82 -29.57
C TRP A 83 -25.69 31.69 -29.13
N TYR A 84 -24.91 31.13 -30.07
CA TYR A 84 -24.00 30.04 -29.75
C TYR A 84 -22.79 30.47 -28.93
N VAL A 85 -22.33 31.73 -29.05
CA VAL A 85 -21.33 32.29 -28.13
C VAL A 85 -21.88 32.33 -26.70
N VAL A 86 -23.10 32.81 -26.49
CA VAL A 86 -23.74 32.83 -25.16
C VAL A 86 -23.93 31.40 -24.63
N ALA A 87 -24.27 30.44 -25.50
CA ALA A 87 -24.36 29.03 -25.14
C ALA A 87 -22.99 28.40 -24.79
N TYR A 88 -21.91 28.91 -25.38
CA TYR A 88 -20.55 28.42 -25.15
C TYR A 88 -19.94 28.90 -23.84
N LEU A 89 -20.13 30.17 -23.48
CA LEU A 89 -19.41 30.80 -22.35
C LEU A 89 -19.48 30.01 -21.02
N PRO A 90 -20.64 29.49 -20.57
CA PRO A 90 -20.72 28.81 -19.27
C PRO A 90 -19.91 27.51 -19.19
N VAL A 91 -19.72 26.83 -20.33
CA VAL A 91 -18.94 25.58 -20.41
C VAL A 91 -17.51 25.80 -20.91
N GLY A 92 -17.28 26.81 -21.74
CA GLY A 92 -15.98 27.10 -22.34
C GLY A 92 -15.06 27.93 -21.45
N ILE A 93 -15.57 28.87 -20.65
CA ILE A 93 -14.72 29.72 -19.78
C ILE A 93 -13.90 28.87 -18.78
N PRO A 94 -14.49 27.90 -18.06
CA PRO A 94 -13.73 27.11 -17.09
C PRO A 94 -12.57 26.34 -17.75
N VAL A 95 -12.84 25.70 -18.88
CA VAL A 95 -11.84 24.94 -19.65
C VAL A 95 -10.74 25.84 -20.20
N ILE A 96 -11.08 27.03 -20.71
CA ILE A 96 -10.09 28.01 -21.20
C ILE A 96 -9.23 28.52 -20.05
N LYS A 97 -9.82 28.74 -18.86
CA LYS A 97 -9.09 29.19 -17.68
C LYS A 97 -8.03 28.16 -17.28
N GLU A 98 -8.41 26.89 -17.21
CA GLU A 98 -7.48 25.78 -16.94
C GLU A 98 -6.39 25.70 -18.02
N ALA A 99 -6.74 25.82 -19.30
CA ALA A 99 -5.76 25.82 -20.39
C ALA A 99 -4.70 26.93 -20.22
N VAL A 100 -5.11 28.12 -19.80
CA VAL A 100 -4.21 29.26 -19.55
C VAL A 100 -3.36 29.02 -18.30
N GLU A 101 -3.94 28.54 -17.21
CA GLU A 101 -3.22 28.24 -15.97
C GLU A 101 -2.13 27.18 -16.21
N TRP A 102 -2.44 26.10 -16.91
CA TRP A 102 -1.47 25.05 -17.29
C TRP A 102 -0.38 25.58 -18.23
N ALA A 103 -0.74 26.43 -19.19
CA ALA A 103 0.22 27.07 -20.08
C ALA A 103 1.21 27.98 -19.31
N LEU A 104 0.73 28.71 -18.30
CA LEU A 104 1.56 29.55 -17.43
C LEU A 104 2.49 28.71 -16.53
N LYS A 105 2.02 27.53 -16.08
CA LYS A 105 2.83 26.54 -15.35
C LYS A 105 3.87 25.82 -16.26
N GLY A 106 3.93 26.14 -17.55
CA GLY A 106 4.91 25.61 -18.51
C GLY A 106 4.45 24.37 -19.28
N ASP A 107 3.20 23.92 -19.09
CA ASP A 107 2.61 22.81 -19.85
C ASP A 107 1.58 23.34 -20.88
N VAL A 108 2.11 23.85 -21.99
CA VAL A 108 1.31 24.39 -23.10
C VAL A 108 0.59 23.30 -23.91
N PHE A 109 0.90 22.03 -23.69
CA PHE A 109 0.35 20.89 -24.42
C PHE A 109 -0.57 20.04 -23.54
N SER A 110 -1.48 20.73 -22.83
CA SER A 110 -2.52 20.11 -22.01
C SER A 110 -3.77 19.76 -22.81
N GLU A 111 -4.59 18.83 -22.31
CA GLU A 111 -5.88 18.50 -22.92
C GLU A 111 -6.82 19.71 -23.00
N PHE A 112 -6.82 20.56 -21.98
CA PHE A 112 -7.58 21.81 -21.96
C PHE A 112 -7.20 22.74 -23.11
N MET A 113 -5.91 22.79 -23.46
CA MET A 113 -5.43 23.53 -24.63
C MET A 113 -5.95 22.92 -25.93
N LEU A 114 -5.93 21.59 -26.06
CA LEU A 114 -6.44 20.89 -27.25
C LEU A 114 -7.94 21.15 -27.45
N MET A 115 -8.72 21.04 -26.37
CA MET A 115 -10.16 21.30 -26.38
C MET A 115 -10.44 22.76 -26.74
N THR A 116 -9.69 23.71 -26.18
CA THR A 116 -9.81 25.14 -26.47
C THR A 116 -9.49 25.46 -27.93
N ILE A 117 -8.40 24.91 -28.48
CA ILE A 117 -8.03 25.09 -29.89
C ILE A 117 -9.11 24.47 -30.79
N ALA A 118 -9.61 23.28 -30.45
CA ALA A 118 -10.64 22.61 -31.23
C ALA A 118 -11.96 23.39 -31.28
N SER A 119 -12.43 23.90 -30.13
CA SER A 119 -13.68 24.65 -30.06
C SER A 119 -13.59 26.01 -30.76
N ILE A 120 -12.49 26.76 -30.56
CA ILE A 120 -12.25 28.02 -31.25
C ILE A 120 -12.12 27.77 -32.76
N GLY A 121 -11.41 26.72 -33.16
CA GLY A 121 -11.30 26.30 -34.56
C GLY A 121 -12.67 26.00 -35.17
N ALA A 122 -13.57 25.32 -34.45
CA ALA A 122 -14.92 25.03 -34.91
C ALA A 122 -15.76 26.32 -35.09
N PHE A 123 -15.59 27.30 -34.19
CA PHE A 123 -16.16 28.64 -34.38
C PHE A 123 -15.62 29.34 -35.64
N CYS A 124 -14.33 29.19 -35.95
CA CYS A 124 -13.73 29.82 -37.14
C CYS A 124 -14.26 29.26 -38.47
N ILE A 125 -14.72 28.01 -38.50
CA ILE A 125 -15.29 27.38 -39.71
C ILE A 125 -16.82 27.48 -39.79
N GLY A 126 -17.47 28.14 -38.82
CA GLY A 126 -18.92 28.31 -38.79
C GLY A 126 -19.70 27.15 -38.15
N GLU A 127 -19.01 26.15 -37.61
CA GLU A 127 -19.60 24.98 -36.94
C GLU A 127 -19.92 25.28 -35.47
N TYR A 128 -20.70 26.35 -35.23
CA TYR A 128 -21.03 26.83 -33.89
C TYR A 128 -21.73 25.80 -33.00
N PRO A 129 -22.72 25.02 -33.48
CA PRO A 129 -23.38 24.03 -32.65
C PRO A 129 -22.43 22.91 -32.22
N GLU A 130 -21.46 22.53 -33.07
CA GLU A 130 -20.47 21.51 -32.74
C GLU A 130 -19.48 22.01 -31.68
N ALA A 131 -19.04 23.27 -31.77
CA ALA A 131 -18.15 23.88 -30.78
C ALA A 131 -18.76 23.87 -29.36
N VAL A 132 -20.04 24.25 -29.25
CA VAL A 132 -20.79 24.21 -27.97
C VAL A 132 -21.02 22.77 -27.52
N GLY A 133 -21.39 21.88 -28.45
CA GLY A 133 -21.64 20.48 -28.18
C GLY A 133 -20.45 19.73 -27.63
N VAL A 134 -19.27 19.93 -28.22
CA VAL A 134 -18.01 19.32 -27.78
C VAL A 134 -17.67 19.74 -26.35
N MET A 135 -17.71 21.04 -26.05
CA MET A 135 -17.42 21.52 -24.70
C MET A 135 -18.47 21.04 -23.70
N LEU A 136 -19.75 21.05 -24.06
CA LEU A 136 -20.81 20.56 -23.20
C LEU A 136 -20.62 19.06 -22.87
N LEU A 137 -20.40 18.22 -23.90
CA LEU A 137 -20.20 16.79 -23.71
C LEU A 137 -18.93 16.48 -22.93
N TYR A 138 -17.85 17.24 -23.15
CA TYR A 138 -16.62 17.13 -22.38
C TYR A 138 -16.87 17.45 -20.91
N CYS A 139 -17.46 18.60 -20.58
CA CYS A 139 -17.73 18.98 -19.19
C CYS A 139 -18.70 18.00 -18.50
N VAL A 140 -19.69 17.46 -19.22
CA VAL A 140 -20.55 16.38 -18.70
C VAL A 140 -19.74 15.11 -18.46
N GLY A 141 -18.85 14.75 -19.38
CA GLY A 141 -18.00 13.58 -19.29
C GLY A 141 -17.03 13.63 -18.11
N GLU A 142 -16.29 14.74 -17.98
CA GLU A 142 -15.41 15.02 -16.85
C GLU A 142 -16.19 14.97 -15.53
N MET A 143 -17.34 15.65 -15.44
CA MET A 143 -18.18 15.61 -14.24
C MET A 143 -18.64 14.18 -13.89
N LEU A 144 -18.93 13.32 -14.87
CA LEU A 144 -19.28 11.92 -14.63
C LEU A 144 -18.06 11.08 -14.22
N GLN A 145 -16.91 11.33 -14.85
CA GLN A 145 -15.63 10.68 -14.55
C GLN A 145 -15.16 11.01 -13.14
N ASP A 146 -15.16 12.28 -12.76
CA ASP A 146 -14.77 12.76 -11.43
C ASP A 146 -15.68 12.17 -10.37
N ARG A 147 -17.01 12.23 -10.55
CA ARG A 147 -17.93 11.58 -9.62
C ARG A 147 -17.71 10.08 -9.50
N ALA A 148 -17.42 9.40 -10.61
CA ALA A 148 -17.14 7.97 -10.58
C ALA A 148 -15.81 7.67 -9.85
N ALA A 149 -14.79 8.49 -10.08
CA ALA A 149 -13.49 8.39 -9.43
C ALA A 149 -13.58 8.72 -7.94
N ASP A 150 -14.29 9.78 -7.55
CA ASP A 150 -14.48 10.20 -6.16
C ASP A 150 -15.32 9.21 -5.39
N ARG A 151 -16.42 8.73 -5.98
CA ARG A 151 -17.21 7.66 -5.36
C ARG A 151 -16.40 6.38 -5.21
N ALA A 152 -15.57 6.04 -6.18
CA ALA A 152 -14.63 4.93 -6.06
C ALA A 152 -13.65 5.18 -4.91
N ARG A 153 -13.09 6.40 -4.80
CA ARG A 153 -12.16 6.76 -3.75
C ARG A 153 -12.80 6.73 -2.37
N GLU A 154 -14.01 7.25 -2.22
CA GLU A 154 -14.79 7.27 -0.98
C GLU A 154 -15.17 5.84 -0.54
N HIS A 155 -15.59 5.00 -1.47
CA HIS A 155 -15.79 3.57 -1.18
C HIS A 155 -14.50 2.93 -0.69
N ILE A 156 -13.35 3.24 -1.28
CA ILE A 156 -12.06 2.71 -0.80
C ILE A 156 -11.68 3.29 0.58
N ARG A 157 -11.85 4.59 0.81
CA ARG A 157 -11.60 5.23 2.13
C ARG A 157 -12.48 4.64 3.23
N SER A 158 -13.77 4.46 2.98
CA SER A 158 -14.72 3.85 3.93
C SER A 158 -14.47 2.36 4.18
N LEU A 159 -13.77 1.66 3.27
CA LEU A 159 -13.32 0.28 3.52
C LEU A 159 -12.18 0.20 4.55
N VAL A 160 -11.48 1.30 4.81
CA VAL A 160 -10.34 1.41 5.73
C VAL A 160 -10.70 2.22 6.99
N ALA A 161 -11.61 3.19 6.86
CA ALA A 161 -11.98 4.13 7.91
C ALA A 161 -13.28 3.72 8.60
N PHE A 162 -13.21 3.42 9.89
CA PHE A 162 -14.37 3.56 10.77
C PHE A 162 -13.90 4.09 12.12
N LYS A 163 -13.99 5.41 12.27
CA LYS A 163 -13.55 6.13 13.47
C LYS A 163 -14.73 6.19 14.44
N PRO A 164 -14.61 5.66 15.67
CA PRO A 164 -15.70 5.73 16.64
C PRO A 164 -15.99 7.18 17.05
N GLU A 165 -17.27 7.53 17.15
CA GLU A 165 -17.75 8.90 17.40
C GLU A 165 -17.53 9.39 18.86
N GLY A 166 -17.11 8.51 19.78
CA GLY A 166 -16.86 8.89 21.16
C GLY A 166 -16.21 7.79 21.98
N ALA A 167 -15.49 8.19 23.03
CA ALA A 167 -14.90 7.33 24.03
C ALA A 167 -15.57 7.59 25.39
N VAL A 168 -15.90 6.53 26.14
CA VAL A 168 -16.37 6.65 27.52
C VAL A 168 -15.14 6.66 28.43
N VAL A 169 -14.82 7.82 29.00
CA VAL A 169 -13.69 8.01 29.91
C VAL A 169 -14.18 7.91 31.35
N MET A 170 -13.39 7.24 32.20
CA MET A 170 -13.59 7.20 33.64
C MET A 170 -12.80 8.34 34.30
N GLU A 171 -13.49 9.40 34.72
CA GLU A 171 -12.93 10.53 35.49
C GLU A 171 -13.58 10.56 36.87
N ASP A 172 -12.79 10.52 37.95
CA ASP A 172 -13.26 10.54 39.34
C ASP A 172 -14.37 9.52 39.66
N GLY A 173 -14.30 8.35 39.02
CA GLY A 173 -15.30 7.27 39.17
C GLY A 173 -16.61 7.49 38.39
N GLN A 174 -16.75 8.58 37.66
CA GLN A 174 -17.89 8.87 36.79
C GLN A 174 -17.57 8.58 35.31
N ARG A 175 -18.60 8.15 34.58
CA ARG A 175 -18.53 7.89 33.13
C ARG A 175 -18.84 9.17 32.37
N VAL A 176 -17.85 9.70 31.65
CA VAL A 176 -18.00 10.89 30.79
C VAL A 176 -17.73 10.49 29.34
N LYS A 177 -18.67 10.78 28.44
CA LYS A 177 -18.47 10.58 27.00
C LYS A 177 -17.71 11.78 26.44
N LYS A 178 -16.54 11.56 25.85
CA LYS A 178 -15.70 12.57 25.20
C LYS A 178 -15.41 12.18 23.76
N CYS A 179 -15.08 13.16 22.93
CA CYS A 179 -14.51 12.88 21.62
C CYS A 179 -13.15 12.20 21.78
N PRO A 180 -12.76 11.23 20.93
CA PRO A 180 -11.46 10.56 21.05
C PRO A 180 -10.26 11.53 21.07
N GLU A 181 -10.36 12.68 20.38
CA GLU A 181 -9.32 13.72 20.37
C GLU A 181 -9.12 14.43 21.72
N GLU A 182 -10.13 14.42 22.60
CA GLU A 182 -10.11 15.11 23.90
C GLU A 182 -9.60 14.20 25.03
N VAL A 183 -9.36 12.91 24.75
CA VAL A 183 -8.91 11.94 25.75
C VAL A 183 -7.39 11.99 25.88
N ALA A 184 -6.91 12.27 27.09
CA ALA A 184 -5.48 12.31 27.38
C ALA A 184 -4.89 10.89 27.54
N VAL A 185 -3.60 10.76 27.24
CA VAL A 185 -2.81 9.54 27.52
C VAL A 185 -2.79 9.29 29.02
N GLY A 186 -2.94 8.02 29.42
CA GLY A 186 -3.05 7.60 30.81
C GLY A 186 -4.48 7.52 31.34
N ASN A 187 -5.46 8.14 30.67
CA ASN A 187 -6.85 8.04 31.07
C ASN A 187 -7.37 6.60 30.92
N THR A 188 -8.32 6.22 31.78
CA THR A 188 -8.98 4.92 31.67
C THR A 188 -10.26 5.08 30.85
N ILE A 189 -10.38 4.31 29.78
CA ILE A 189 -11.59 4.23 28.96
C ILE A 189 -12.31 2.91 29.19
N GLU A 190 -13.63 2.93 29.07
CA GLU A 190 -14.49 1.76 29.20
C GLU A 190 -15.12 1.44 27.84
N VAL A 191 -15.02 0.18 27.41
CA VAL A 191 -15.56 -0.32 26.13
C VAL A 191 -16.46 -1.51 26.45
N LYS A 192 -17.74 -1.44 26.06
CA LYS A 192 -18.68 -2.55 26.31
C LYS A 192 -18.51 -3.67 25.27
N ALA A 193 -19.04 -4.83 25.60
CA ALA A 193 -19.22 -5.91 24.62
C ALA A 193 -20.02 -5.41 23.41
N GLY A 194 -19.52 -5.68 22.21
CA GLY A 194 -20.02 -5.19 20.93
C GLY A 194 -19.54 -3.79 20.52
N GLU A 195 -18.91 -3.03 21.42
CA GLU A 195 -18.39 -1.69 21.10
C GLU A 195 -16.96 -1.76 20.54
N ARG A 196 -16.63 -0.77 19.70
CA ARG A 196 -15.28 -0.58 19.16
C ARG A 196 -14.40 0.14 20.15
N VAL A 197 -13.16 -0.28 20.22
CA VAL A 197 -12.10 0.37 20.97
C VAL A 197 -11.77 1.71 20.29
N PRO A 198 -11.91 2.86 20.99
CA PRO A 198 -11.72 4.17 20.36
C PRO A 198 -10.27 4.63 20.26
N LEU A 199 -9.41 4.17 21.17
CA LEU A 199 -8.02 4.58 21.28
C LEU A 199 -7.14 3.38 21.64
N ASP A 200 -5.87 3.42 21.23
CA ASP A 200 -4.89 2.42 21.63
C ASP A 200 -4.71 2.48 23.16
N GLY A 201 -4.75 1.32 23.81
CA GLY A 201 -4.65 1.23 25.26
C GLY A 201 -4.18 -0.13 25.76
N VAL A 202 -3.82 -0.21 27.04
CA VAL A 202 -3.45 -1.47 27.71
C VAL A 202 -4.64 -2.03 28.48
N LEU A 203 -4.91 -3.32 28.32
CA LEU A 203 -6.01 -4.01 29.00
C LEU A 203 -5.79 -4.06 30.51
N LEU A 204 -6.75 -3.54 31.28
CA LEU A 204 -6.72 -3.51 32.75
C LEU A 204 -7.62 -4.58 33.39
N THR A 205 -8.64 -5.03 32.66
CA THR A 205 -9.56 -6.10 33.09
C THR A 205 -8.98 -7.46 32.78
N ALA A 206 -9.64 -8.52 33.28
CA ALA A 206 -9.33 -9.90 32.91
C ALA A 206 -9.33 -10.10 31.39
N ASP A 207 -8.69 -11.18 30.96
CA ASP A 207 -8.49 -11.54 29.57
C ASP A 207 -9.81 -11.50 28.79
N ALA A 208 -9.76 -10.91 27.60
CA ALA A 208 -10.95 -10.64 26.82
C ALA A 208 -10.70 -10.91 25.33
N SER A 209 -11.75 -11.37 24.66
CA SER A 209 -11.73 -11.62 23.22
C SER A 209 -12.06 -10.34 22.45
N PHE A 210 -11.26 -10.07 21.42
CA PHE A 210 -11.43 -8.93 20.53
C PHE A 210 -11.52 -9.37 19.08
N ASN A 211 -12.55 -8.92 18.37
CA ASN A 211 -12.59 -9.04 16.93
C ASN A 211 -11.66 -7.99 16.30
N THR A 212 -10.70 -8.46 15.50
CA THR A 212 -9.66 -7.64 14.89
C THR A 212 -9.91 -7.34 13.41
N ALA A 213 -11.06 -7.75 12.85
CA ALA A 213 -11.38 -7.68 11.42
C ALA A 213 -11.17 -6.30 10.80
N ALA A 214 -11.40 -5.22 11.55
CA ALA A 214 -11.24 -3.86 11.06
C ALA A 214 -9.77 -3.47 10.82
N LEU A 215 -8.83 -4.09 11.54
CA LEU A 215 -7.40 -3.79 11.43
C LEU A 215 -6.65 -4.86 10.64
N THR A 216 -7.04 -6.12 10.80
CA THR A 216 -6.30 -7.28 10.29
C THR A 216 -7.02 -7.97 9.13
N GLY A 217 -8.30 -7.65 8.90
CA GLY A 217 -9.16 -8.33 7.92
C GLY A 217 -9.72 -9.68 8.39
N GLU A 218 -9.29 -10.18 9.55
CA GLU A 218 -9.62 -11.52 10.06
C GLU A 218 -10.87 -11.53 10.94
N SER A 219 -11.77 -12.47 10.69
CA SER A 219 -13.07 -12.55 11.38
C SER A 219 -13.05 -13.37 12.67
N VAL A 220 -11.96 -14.08 12.95
CA VAL A 220 -11.80 -14.86 14.18
C VAL A 220 -11.39 -13.93 15.33
N PRO A 221 -12.12 -13.90 16.45
CA PRO A 221 -11.73 -13.12 17.62
C PRO A 221 -10.39 -13.59 18.20
N ARG A 222 -9.55 -12.64 18.61
CA ARG A 222 -8.27 -12.87 19.25
C ARG A 222 -8.42 -12.66 20.76
N LEU A 223 -7.99 -13.63 21.56
CA LEU A 223 -7.89 -13.47 23.02
C LEU A 223 -6.69 -12.56 23.34
N ILE A 224 -6.91 -11.50 24.12
CA ILE A 224 -5.87 -10.59 24.60
C ILE A 224 -5.81 -10.68 26.12
N GLU A 225 -4.61 -10.96 26.62
CA GLU A 225 -4.33 -11.08 28.06
C GLU A 225 -4.26 -9.72 28.75
N THR A 226 -4.57 -9.71 30.04
CA THR A 226 -4.44 -8.55 30.92
C THR A 226 -3.01 -7.98 30.85
N GLY A 227 -2.87 -6.66 30.75
CA GLY A 227 -1.58 -5.98 30.64
C GLY A 227 -1.00 -5.93 29.22
N ARG A 228 -1.65 -6.52 28.21
CA ARG A 228 -1.27 -6.38 26.80
C ARG A 228 -1.96 -5.20 26.12
N GLU A 229 -1.36 -4.73 25.02
CA GLU A 229 -1.94 -3.67 24.20
C GLU A 229 -3.17 -4.15 23.41
N VAL A 230 -4.18 -3.30 23.38
CA VAL A 230 -5.40 -3.36 22.58
C VAL A 230 -5.42 -2.13 21.69
N LEU A 231 -5.66 -2.32 20.39
CA LEU A 231 -5.56 -1.25 19.41
C LEU A 231 -6.93 -0.64 19.11
N ALA A 232 -6.93 0.65 18.76
CA ALA A 232 -8.13 1.32 18.26
C ALA A 232 -8.72 0.57 17.05
N GLY A 233 -10.04 0.49 16.96
CA GLY A 233 -10.76 -0.20 15.88
C GLY A 233 -11.10 -1.66 16.14
N MET A 234 -10.46 -2.32 17.12
CA MET A 234 -10.87 -3.66 17.59
C MET A 234 -12.27 -3.61 18.21
N ILE A 235 -13.02 -4.71 18.20
CA ILE A 235 -14.36 -4.81 18.83
C ILE A 235 -14.28 -5.79 19.99
N ALA A 236 -14.61 -5.36 21.21
CA ALA A 236 -14.72 -6.26 22.35
C ALA A 236 -15.92 -7.20 22.15
N THR A 237 -15.77 -8.52 22.24
CA THR A 237 -16.88 -9.45 21.94
C THR A 237 -17.66 -9.88 23.18
N ASP A 238 -16.96 -10.24 24.26
CA ASP A 238 -17.55 -11.08 25.32
C ASP A 238 -17.85 -10.30 26.61
N SER A 239 -17.08 -9.24 26.90
CA SER A 239 -17.12 -8.57 28.19
C SER A 239 -16.88 -7.06 28.08
N LEU A 240 -17.26 -6.35 29.15
CA LEU A 240 -16.87 -4.95 29.33
C LEU A 240 -15.41 -4.89 29.73
N VAL A 241 -14.63 -4.15 28.97
CA VAL A 241 -13.19 -4.01 29.17
C VAL A 241 -12.83 -2.59 29.56
N ARG A 242 -11.80 -2.46 30.40
CA ARG A 242 -11.20 -1.16 30.72
C ARG A 242 -9.80 -1.12 30.16
N LEU A 243 -9.50 -0.03 29.47
CA LEU A 243 -8.22 0.18 28.80
C LEU A 243 -7.58 1.45 29.35
N ARG A 244 -6.28 1.42 29.62
CA ARG A 244 -5.50 2.63 29.87
C ARG A 244 -4.97 3.16 28.54
N VAL A 245 -5.35 4.37 28.15
CA VAL A 245 -4.91 4.97 26.89
C VAL A 245 -3.39 5.13 26.89
N VAL A 246 -2.73 4.69 25.83
CA VAL A 246 -1.26 4.78 25.68
C VAL A 246 -0.82 5.79 24.63
N ARG A 247 -1.68 6.12 23.66
CA ARG A 247 -1.37 7.02 22.54
C ARG A 247 -2.51 8.03 22.30
N PRO A 248 -2.21 9.24 21.83
CA PRO A 248 -3.23 10.22 21.44
C PRO A 248 -3.98 9.75 20.17
N ALA A 249 -5.18 10.29 19.94
CA ALA A 249 -6.04 9.88 18.81
C ALA A 249 -5.37 9.99 17.43
N GLY A 250 -4.58 11.05 17.21
CA GLY A 250 -3.84 11.28 15.96
C GLY A 250 -2.77 10.21 15.68
N GLU A 251 -2.29 9.52 16.71
CA GLU A 251 -1.27 8.48 16.62
C GLU A 251 -1.84 7.08 16.85
N SER A 252 -3.17 6.91 16.92
CA SER A 252 -3.80 5.59 17.10
C SER A 252 -3.52 4.65 15.92
N ALA A 253 -3.64 3.35 16.14
CA ALA A 253 -3.48 2.33 15.11
C ALA A 253 -4.28 2.63 13.82
N VAL A 254 -5.55 3.03 13.97
CA VAL A 254 -6.42 3.40 12.84
C VAL A 254 -5.92 4.66 12.14
N SER A 255 -5.54 5.70 12.90
CA SER A 255 -5.00 6.95 12.33
C SER A 255 -3.70 6.71 11.58
N ARG A 256 -2.80 5.86 12.09
CA ARG A 256 -1.57 5.45 11.40
C ARG A 256 -1.88 4.72 10.10
N ILE A 257 -2.85 3.80 10.09
CA ILE A 257 -3.27 3.11 8.86
C ILE A 257 -3.80 4.12 7.84
N LEU A 258 -4.67 5.05 8.24
CA LEU A 258 -5.20 6.07 7.34
C LEU A 258 -4.09 6.94 6.76
N LYS A 259 -3.20 7.45 7.62
CA LYS A 259 -2.07 8.26 7.20
C LYS A 259 -1.14 7.51 6.25
N MET A 260 -0.85 6.24 6.52
CA MET A 260 -0.04 5.41 5.63
C MET A 260 -0.74 5.15 4.29
N VAL A 261 -2.06 4.98 4.26
CA VAL A 261 -2.82 4.83 3.01
C VAL A 261 -2.82 6.14 2.20
N GLU A 262 -2.92 7.29 2.86
CA GLU A 262 -2.83 8.61 2.22
C GLU A 262 -1.41 8.89 1.69
N GLU A 263 -0.37 8.71 2.52
CA GLU A 263 1.03 8.86 2.13
C GLU A 263 1.43 7.90 0.99
N ALA A 264 0.82 6.71 0.94
CA ALA A 264 1.03 5.76 -0.16
C ALA A 264 0.55 6.28 -1.52
N GLN A 265 -0.34 7.28 -1.55
CA GLN A 265 -0.78 7.92 -2.79
C GLN A 265 0.28 8.85 -3.38
N GLU A 266 1.15 9.42 -2.55
CA GLU A 266 2.21 10.33 -3.00
C GLU A 266 3.32 9.57 -3.72
N ARG A 267 3.55 8.30 -3.36
CA ARG A 267 4.58 7.43 -3.95
C ARG A 267 4.05 6.73 -5.20
N LYS A 268 4.29 7.34 -6.35
CA LYS A 268 3.78 6.94 -7.68
C LYS A 268 4.53 5.76 -8.29
N ALA A 269 3.78 4.83 -8.90
CA ALA A 269 4.32 3.65 -9.56
C ALA A 269 5.11 4.02 -10.82
N PRO A 270 6.13 3.23 -11.22
CA PRO A 270 6.81 3.41 -12.49
C PRO A 270 5.85 3.45 -13.69
N THR A 271 4.81 2.60 -13.67
CA THR A 271 3.77 2.58 -14.70
C THR A 271 2.95 3.87 -14.74
N GLU A 272 2.66 4.47 -13.58
CA GLU A 272 1.98 5.78 -13.51
C GLU A 272 2.88 6.91 -14.05
N LEU A 273 4.15 6.91 -13.66
CA LEU A 273 5.14 7.89 -14.14
C LEU A 273 5.38 7.76 -15.65
N PHE A 274 5.33 6.54 -16.18
CA PHE A 274 5.40 6.28 -17.63
C PHE A 274 4.24 6.97 -18.36
N ILE A 275 3.02 6.90 -17.84
CA ILE A 275 1.85 7.54 -18.47
C ILE A 275 2.00 9.07 -18.49
N ARG A 276 2.50 9.66 -17.41
CA ARG A 276 2.81 11.11 -17.38
C ARG A 276 3.85 11.50 -18.44
N LYS A 277 4.90 10.70 -18.60
CA LYS A 277 5.91 10.91 -19.66
C LYS A 277 5.34 10.69 -21.06
N PHE A 278 4.50 9.67 -21.21
CA PHE A 278 3.81 9.36 -22.45
C PHE A 278 2.96 10.55 -22.90
N ALA A 279 2.13 11.12 -22.03
CA ALA A 279 1.29 12.28 -22.35
C ALA A 279 2.13 13.46 -22.89
N ARG A 280 3.25 13.80 -22.24
CA ARG A 280 4.14 14.89 -22.65
C ARG A 280 4.75 14.70 -24.04
N ILE A 281 5.01 13.46 -24.46
CA ILE A 281 5.55 13.15 -25.79
C ILE A 281 4.43 12.99 -26.82
N TYR A 282 3.31 12.43 -26.41
CA TYR A 282 2.18 12.11 -27.26
C TYR A 282 1.47 13.37 -27.77
N THR A 283 1.19 14.35 -26.90
CA THR A 283 0.46 15.56 -27.29
C THR A 283 1.13 16.37 -28.43
N PRO A 284 2.44 16.69 -28.40
CA PRO A 284 3.06 17.40 -29.51
C PRO A 284 3.07 16.59 -30.81
N ILE A 285 3.18 15.26 -30.74
CA ILE A 285 3.09 14.38 -31.91
C ILE A 285 1.70 14.48 -32.53
N VAL A 286 0.64 14.42 -31.74
CA VAL A 286 -0.73 14.57 -32.23
C VAL A 286 -0.95 15.93 -32.87
N ILE A 287 -0.50 17.02 -32.25
CA ILE A 287 -0.65 18.37 -32.83
C ILE A 287 0.08 18.47 -34.17
N ALA A 288 1.28 17.89 -34.26
CA ALA A 288 2.01 17.82 -35.53
C ALA A 288 1.24 17.00 -36.59
N LEU A 289 0.66 15.86 -36.21
CA LEU A 289 -0.16 15.04 -37.09
C LEU A 289 -1.46 15.78 -37.52
N ALA A 290 -2.14 16.46 -36.61
CA ALA A 290 -3.32 17.28 -36.91
C ALA A 290 -2.97 18.45 -37.83
N THR A 291 -1.78 19.03 -37.71
CA THR A 291 -1.31 20.04 -38.65
C THR A 291 -1.05 19.41 -40.03
N LEU A 292 -0.45 18.22 -40.05
CA LEU A 292 -0.16 17.50 -41.28
C LEU A 292 -1.42 17.08 -42.04
N THR A 293 -2.54 16.77 -41.36
CA THR A 293 -3.81 16.45 -42.04
C THR A 293 -4.39 17.62 -42.82
N VAL A 294 -4.05 18.86 -42.46
CA VAL A 294 -4.43 20.07 -43.22
C VAL A 294 -3.43 20.36 -44.34
N VAL A 295 -2.14 20.27 -44.03
CA VAL A 295 -1.04 20.67 -44.93
C VAL A 295 -0.83 19.66 -46.06
N LEU A 296 -0.90 18.36 -45.79
CA LEU A 296 -0.56 17.33 -46.77
C LEU A 296 -1.53 17.31 -47.97
N PRO A 297 -2.87 17.35 -47.78
CA PRO A 297 -3.81 17.48 -48.89
C PRO A 297 -3.65 18.81 -49.65
N TRP A 298 -3.26 19.89 -48.97
CA TRP A 298 -2.97 21.18 -49.61
C TRP A 298 -1.76 21.09 -50.55
N VAL A 299 -0.67 20.47 -50.11
CA VAL A 299 0.53 20.24 -50.95
C VAL A 299 0.24 19.29 -52.10
N VAL A 300 -0.50 18.20 -51.87
CA VAL A 300 -0.88 17.24 -52.92
C VAL A 300 -1.80 17.90 -53.97
N SER A 301 -2.72 18.77 -53.55
CA SER A 301 -3.57 19.55 -54.46
C SER A 301 -2.72 20.49 -55.34
N MET A 302 -1.67 21.12 -54.79
CA MET A 302 -0.73 21.93 -55.57
C MET A 302 0.11 21.14 -56.58
N VAL A 303 0.56 19.92 -56.22
CA VAL A 303 1.51 19.14 -57.05
C VAL A 303 0.81 18.21 -58.04
N GLY A 304 -0.36 17.67 -57.68
CA GLY A 304 -1.01 16.57 -58.41
C GLY A 304 -2.28 16.94 -59.18
N GLY A 305 -2.86 18.14 -59.01
CA GLY A 305 -4.07 18.59 -59.73
C GLY A 305 -5.33 17.72 -59.51
N MET A 306 -5.28 16.74 -58.62
CA MET A 306 -6.34 15.76 -58.36
C MET A 306 -6.87 15.87 -56.93
N ALA A 307 -7.54 16.99 -56.60
CA ALA A 307 -8.57 17.09 -55.56
C ALA A 307 -9.00 18.55 -55.38
N ASP A 308 -10.32 18.80 -55.31
CA ASP A 308 -10.90 20.04 -54.78
C ASP A 308 -10.54 20.15 -53.30
N TYR A 309 -9.50 20.93 -52.99
CA TYR A 309 -9.08 21.17 -51.61
C TYR A 309 -10.04 22.16 -50.93
N ALA A 310 -10.87 21.64 -50.04
CA ALA A 310 -11.69 22.46 -49.15
C ALA A 310 -10.98 22.60 -47.79
N PHE A 311 -10.42 23.79 -47.52
CA PHE A 311 -9.75 24.08 -46.24
C PHE A 311 -10.65 23.75 -45.05
N ALA A 312 -11.92 24.19 -45.09
CA ALA A 312 -12.87 23.95 -44.01
C ALA A 312 -13.04 22.45 -43.69
N THR A 313 -13.08 21.58 -44.69
CA THR A 313 -13.24 20.13 -44.49
C THR A 313 -12.00 19.50 -43.88
N TRP A 314 -10.80 19.83 -44.36
CA TRP A 314 -9.56 19.27 -43.81
C TRP A 314 -9.21 19.86 -42.43
N PHE A 315 -9.52 21.13 -42.23
CA PHE A 315 -9.42 21.77 -40.92
C PHE A 315 -10.41 21.14 -39.93
N HIS A 316 -11.67 20.93 -40.31
CA HIS A 316 -12.65 20.19 -39.49
C HIS A 316 -12.15 18.80 -39.10
N ARG A 317 -11.61 18.03 -40.05
CA ARG A 317 -10.98 16.72 -39.77
C ARG A 317 -9.81 16.82 -38.80
N ALA A 318 -9.00 17.88 -38.89
CA ALA A 318 -7.91 18.12 -37.95
C ALA A 318 -8.41 18.44 -36.54
N LEU A 319 -9.49 19.22 -36.40
CA LEU A 319 -10.13 19.48 -35.11
C LEU A 319 -10.72 18.21 -34.50
N VAL A 320 -11.43 17.40 -35.31
CA VAL A 320 -11.94 16.08 -34.90
C VAL A 320 -10.80 15.19 -34.42
N PHE A 321 -9.71 15.11 -35.19
CA PHE A 321 -8.53 14.33 -34.82
C PHE A 321 -7.90 14.80 -33.50
N LEU A 322 -7.79 16.12 -33.31
CA LEU A 322 -7.25 16.72 -32.09
C LEU A 322 -8.10 16.36 -30.86
N VAL A 323 -9.43 16.45 -30.96
CA VAL A 323 -10.35 16.10 -29.86
C VAL A 323 -10.29 14.61 -29.53
N ILE A 324 -10.34 13.72 -30.53
CA ILE A 324 -10.28 12.27 -30.31
C ILE A 324 -8.98 11.87 -29.59
N SER A 325 -7.91 12.63 -29.82
CA SER A 325 -6.60 12.25 -29.34
C SER A 325 -6.43 12.31 -27.82
N CYS A 326 -7.28 13.02 -27.05
CA CYS A 326 -7.06 13.25 -25.62
C CYS A 326 -6.81 11.94 -24.85
N PRO A 327 -5.66 11.70 -24.20
CA PRO A 327 -5.44 10.48 -23.43
C PRO A 327 -6.17 10.45 -22.06
N CYS A 328 -7.30 11.13 -21.92
CA CYS A 328 -8.09 11.34 -20.71
C CYS A 328 -8.33 10.01 -19.93
N ALA A 329 -8.86 8.98 -20.61
CA ALA A 329 -9.13 7.66 -20.03
C ALA A 329 -7.90 6.95 -19.42
N LEU A 330 -6.73 7.14 -20.04
CA LEU A 330 -5.48 6.51 -19.61
C LEU A 330 -4.92 7.17 -18.35
N VAL A 331 -4.99 8.51 -18.30
CA VAL A 331 -4.44 9.32 -17.21
C VAL A 331 -5.18 9.06 -15.89
N VAL A 332 -6.51 8.92 -15.93
CA VAL A 332 -7.33 8.73 -14.72
C VAL A 332 -7.40 7.27 -14.27
N SER A 333 -7.50 6.33 -15.22
CA SER A 333 -7.82 4.93 -14.86
C SER A 333 -6.67 4.18 -14.20
N VAL A 334 -5.41 4.56 -14.47
CA VAL A 334 -4.24 3.85 -13.92
C VAL A 334 -3.99 4.17 -12.45
N PRO A 335 -3.92 5.44 -12.00
CA PRO A 335 -3.85 5.77 -10.58
C PRO A 335 -5.02 5.15 -9.80
N LEU A 336 -6.23 5.19 -10.36
CA LEU A 336 -7.41 4.61 -9.73
C LEU A 336 -7.31 3.09 -9.55
N SER A 337 -6.73 2.39 -10.52
CA SER A 337 -6.50 0.94 -10.43
C SER A 337 -5.51 0.59 -9.31
N TYR A 338 -4.41 1.34 -9.20
CA TYR A 338 -3.46 1.18 -8.09
C TYR A 338 -4.12 1.48 -6.74
N PHE A 339 -4.94 2.53 -6.68
CA PHE A 339 -5.67 2.88 -5.46
C PHE A 339 -6.64 1.78 -5.03
N ALA A 340 -7.39 1.20 -5.97
CA ALA A 340 -8.24 0.05 -5.70
C ALA A 340 -7.45 -1.18 -5.22
N GLY A 341 -6.22 -1.37 -5.72
CA GLY A 341 -5.30 -2.41 -5.27
C GLY A 341 -4.85 -2.22 -3.82
N ILE A 342 -4.37 -1.02 -3.48
CA ILE A 342 -3.93 -0.67 -2.12
C ILE A 342 -5.09 -0.80 -1.14
N GLY A 343 -6.27 -0.27 -1.48
CA GLY A 343 -7.48 -0.40 -0.66
C GLY A 343 -7.90 -1.84 -0.42
N THR A 344 -7.82 -2.69 -1.45
CA THR A 344 -8.13 -4.12 -1.33
C THR A 344 -7.12 -4.86 -0.45
N GLY A 345 -5.84 -4.52 -0.55
CA GLY A 345 -4.79 -5.02 0.35
C GLY A 345 -5.06 -4.64 1.79
N SER A 346 -5.31 -3.35 2.06
CA SER A 346 -5.51 -2.84 3.41
C SER A 346 -6.66 -3.56 4.14
N LYS A 347 -7.79 -3.78 3.45
CA LYS A 347 -8.92 -4.56 3.98
C LYS A 347 -8.58 -6.01 4.33
N ARG A 348 -7.53 -6.57 3.73
CA ARG A 348 -7.08 -7.96 3.91
C ARG A 348 -5.90 -8.08 4.88
N GLY A 349 -5.55 -7.00 5.57
CA GLY A 349 -4.43 -6.97 6.51
C GLY A 349 -3.07 -6.75 5.84
N ILE A 350 -3.05 -6.27 4.59
CA ILE A 350 -1.84 -6.07 3.76
C ILE A 350 -1.72 -4.60 3.41
N LEU A 351 -0.79 -3.90 4.06
CA LEU A 351 -0.60 -2.48 3.83
C LEU A 351 0.56 -2.24 2.88
N PHE A 352 0.27 -1.59 1.74
CA PHE A 352 1.29 -1.14 0.79
C PHE A 352 1.65 0.32 1.10
N LYS A 353 2.95 0.63 1.26
CA LYS A 353 3.43 2.01 1.46
C LYS A 353 3.35 2.90 0.23
N GLY A 354 3.05 2.33 -0.93
CA GLY A 354 3.01 3.09 -2.16
C GLY A 354 2.54 2.26 -3.34
N SER A 355 2.08 2.95 -4.38
CA SER A 355 1.76 2.30 -5.65
C SER A 355 3.01 1.69 -6.31
N ASN A 356 4.20 2.25 -6.05
CA ASN A 356 5.49 1.67 -6.44
C ASN A 356 5.75 0.31 -5.77
N SER A 357 5.45 0.16 -4.48
CA SER A 357 5.61 -1.10 -3.74
C SER A 357 4.66 -2.17 -4.28
N LEU A 358 3.42 -1.80 -4.56
CA LEU A 358 2.44 -2.68 -5.21
C LEU A 358 2.93 -3.10 -6.61
N ASP A 359 3.41 -2.16 -7.44
CA ASP A 359 3.92 -2.46 -8.78
C ASP A 359 5.17 -3.34 -8.74
N ALA A 360 6.11 -3.06 -7.83
CA ALA A 360 7.33 -3.85 -7.64
C ALA A 360 7.01 -5.30 -7.23
N MET A 361 5.98 -5.51 -6.40
CA MET A 361 5.52 -6.83 -5.98
C MET A 361 5.02 -7.69 -7.16
N THR A 362 4.64 -7.08 -8.28
CA THR A 362 4.19 -7.80 -9.49
C THR A 362 5.33 -8.52 -10.21
N GLU A 363 6.54 -7.99 -10.06
CA GLU A 363 7.75 -8.44 -10.75
C GLU A 363 8.59 -9.39 -9.92
N VAL A 364 8.18 -9.70 -8.68
CA VAL A 364 8.92 -10.61 -7.80
C VAL A 364 9.02 -12.00 -8.43
N ASP A 365 10.26 -12.50 -8.49
CA ASP A 365 10.65 -13.83 -8.99
C ASP A 365 11.08 -14.75 -7.84
N ALA A 366 11.66 -14.17 -6.79
CA ALA A 366 12.19 -14.90 -5.63
C ALA A 366 11.65 -14.32 -4.33
N VAL A 367 11.22 -15.21 -3.42
CA VAL A 367 10.77 -14.85 -2.07
C VAL A 367 11.74 -15.46 -1.08
N VAL A 368 12.32 -14.59 -0.25
CA VAL A 368 13.29 -14.97 0.78
C VAL A 368 12.65 -14.70 2.12
N PHE A 369 12.45 -15.74 2.91
CA PHE A 369 11.90 -15.65 4.26
C PHE A 369 13.02 -15.66 5.29
N ASP A 370 12.93 -14.78 6.28
CA ASP A 370 13.55 -15.06 7.56
C ASP A 370 12.83 -16.24 8.23
N LYS A 371 13.55 -17.01 9.06
CA LYS A 371 12.94 -18.13 9.77
C LYS A 371 12.15 -17.64 10.98
N THR A 372 12.85 -17.02 11.94
CA THR A 372 12.38 -16.83 13.31
C THR A 372 11.36 -15.70 13.37
N GLY A 373 10.19 -15.96 13.94
CA GLY A 373 9.09 -14.98 14.01
C GLY A 373 8.40 -14.69 12.67
N THR A 374 8.94 -15.21 11.55
CA THR A 374 8.36 -15.05 10.22
C THR A 374 7.66 -16.33 9.78
N LEU A 375 8.40 -17.40 9.48
CA LEU A 375 7.83 -18.72 9.15
C LEU A 375 7.46 -19.52 10.40
N THR A 376 8.13 -19.24 11.50
CA THR A 376 7.88 -19.83 12.81
C THR A 376 7.24 -18.82 13.75
N THR A 377 6.69 -19.28 14.87
CA THR A 377 6.02 -18.39 15.83
C THR A 377 7.02 -17.55 16.63
N GLY A 378 8.30 -17.91 16.65
CA GLY A 378 9.32 -17.26 17.47
C GLY A 378 9.18 -17.54 18.97
N THR A 379 8.29 -18.47 19.33
CA THR A 379 8.07 -18.91 20.71
C THR A 379 8.39 -20.39 20.81
N PHE A 380 9.23 -20.77 21.77
CA PHE A 380 9.54 -22.18 21.98
C PHE A 380 8.29 -22.95 22.41
N SER A 381 8.16 -24.16 21.89
CA SER A 381 7.15 -25.13 22.27
C SER A 381 7.84 -26.46 22.57
N ILE A 382 7.21 -27.28 23.41
CA ILE A 382 7.78 -28.59 23.73
C ILE A 382 7.50 -29.52 22.56
N ARG A 383 8.58 -30.01 21.97
CA ARG A 383 8.53 -30.99 20.89
C ARG A 383 8.44 -32.39 21.47
N GLN A 384 9.28 -32.68 22.45
CA GLN A 384 9.41 -34.03 22.99
C GLN A 384 9.90 -33.99 24.44
N ILE A 385 9.41 -34.94 25.23
CA ILE A 385 9.85 -35.20 26.59
C ILE A 385 10.30 -36.65 26.62
N GLU A 386 11.54 -36.90 27.05
CA GLU A 386 12.10 -38.25 27.15
C GLU A 386 12.67 -38.53 28.54
N GLY A 387 12.40 -39.72 29.06
CA GLY A 387 12.98 -40.24 30.31
C GLY A 387 12.32 -39.76 31.60
N LEU A 388 11.50 -38.70 31.57
CA LEU A 388 10.81 -38.17 32.76
C LEU A 388 9.49 -38.89 33.03
N THR A 389 9.26 -39.28 34.28
CA THR A 389 7.96 -39.79 34.74
C THR A 389 6.98 -38.63 35.03
N PRO A 390 5.65 -38.85 35.04
CA PRO A 390 4.68 -37.79 35.35
C PRO A 390 4.93 -37.08 36.68
N ALA A 391 5.33 -37.80 37.71
CA ALA A 391 5.65 -37.22 39.02
C ALA A 391 6.91 -36.34 38.99
N GLU A 392 7.91 -36.70 38.18
CA GLU A 392 9.12 -35.90 37.99
C GLU A 392 8.86 -34.66 37.14
N LEU A 393 7.94 -34.76 36.18
CA LEU A 393 7.46 -33.63 35.39
C LEU A 393 6.76 -32.58 36.25
N ASP A 394 5.95 -32.98 37.24
CA ASP A 394 5.33 -32.05 38.19
C ASP A 394 6.38 -31.28 39.01
N VAL A 395 7.47 -31.95 39.41
CA VAL A 395 8.59 -31.31 40.11
C VAL A 395 9.33 -30.33 39.19
N VAL A 396 9.64 -30.73 37.95
CA VAL A 396 10.31 -29.85 36.98
C VAL A 396 9.43 -28.64 36.65
N ALA A 397 8.12 -28.82 36.50
CA ALA A 397 7.18 -27.73 36.30
C ALA A 397 7.18 -26.76 37.50
N ALA A 398 7.15 -27.25 38.74
CA ALA A 398 7.22 -26.42 39.94
C ALA A 398 8.54 -25.63 40.03
N ILE A 399 9.67 -26.23 39.64
CA ILE A 399 10.99 -25.57 39.60
C ILE A 399 10.97 -24.42 38.57
N GLU A 400 10.44 -24.67 37.37
CA GLU A 400 10.42 -23.68 36.28
C GLU A 400 9.37 -22.57 36.51
N GLN A 401 8.32 -22.81 37.30
CA GLN A 401 7.37 -21.75 37.72
C GLN A 401 8.04 -20.60 38.50
N GLN A 402 9.18 -20.87 39.15
CA GLN A 402 9.94 -19.86 39.89
C GLN A 402 10.90 -19.04 39.00
N SER A 403 10.99 -19.36 37.70
CA SER A 403 11.88 -18.71 36.75
C SER A 403 11.14 -17.73 35.86
N ASN A 404 11.75 -16.56 35.63
CA ASN A 404 11.22 -15.54 34.72
C ASN A 404 11.66 -15.77 33.26
N HIS A 405 12.39 -16.85 32.97
CA HIS A 405 12.89 -17.12 31.64
C HIS A 405 11.75 -17.52 30.67
N PRO A 406 11.72 -17.04 29.41
CA PRO A 406 10.66 -17.39 28.46
C PRO A 406 10.47 -18.90 28.24
N ILE A 407 11.58 -19.66 28.24
CA ILE A 407 11.56 -21.13 28.14
C ILE A 407 10.91 -21.77 29.37
N ALA A 408 11.15 -21.21 30.56
CA ALA A 408 10.62 -21.74 31.82
C ALA A 408 9.09 -21.75 31.82
N ARG A 409 8.46 -20.72 31.25
CA ARG A 409 6.99 -20.64 31.13
C ARG A 409 6.38 -21.79 30.35
N VAL A 410 7.08 -22.27 29.32
CA VAL A 410 6.62 -23.38 28.48
C VAL A 410 6.71 -24.69 29.25
N ILE A 411 7.80 -24.89 30.00
CA ILE A 411 8.02 -26.09 30.81
C ILE A 411 7.12 -26.12 32.06
N ALA A 412 6.88 -24.97 32.66
CA ALA A 412 5.98 -24.79 33.80
C ALA A 412 4.52 -25.21 33.50
N ALA A 413 4.11 -25.18 32.23
CA ALA A 413 2.76 -25.54 31.80
C ALA A 413 2.55 -27.05 31.59
N VAL A 414 3.58 -27.88 31.75
CA VAL A 414 3.54 -29.31 31.43
C VAL A 414 3.01 -30.18 32.58
N GLY A 415 3.13 -29.69 33.81
CA GLY A 415 2.72 -30.38 35.03
C GLY A 415 1.83 -29.50 35.91
N ASN A 416 1.26 -30.09 36.96
CA ASN A 416 0.39 -29.39 37.90
C ASN A 416 1.16 -28.40 38.80
N GLY A 417 2.46 -28.64 39.01
CA GLY A 417 3.33 -27.75 39.79
C GLY A 417 3.03 -27.66 41.29
N ASP A 418 2.20 -28.56 41.83
CA ASP A 418 1.79 -28.61 43.24
C ASP A 418 2.89 -29.18 44.17
N VAL A 419 4.15 -28.81 43.94
CA VAL A 419 5.29 -29.25 44.75
C VAL A 419 6.00 -28.04 45.32
N GLU A 420 6.22 -28.04 46.64
CA GLU A 420 7.00 -26.99 47.29
C GLU A 420 8.48 -27.17 46.96
N VAL A 421 9.07 -26.16 46.32
CA VAL A 421 10.44 -26.20 45.82
C VAL A 421 11.23 -24.98 46.27
N THR A 422 12.48 -25.20 46.65
CA THR A 422 13.44 -24.10 46.91
C THR A 422 14.40 -24.01 45.74
N VAL A 423 14.25 -22.96 44.92
CA VAL A 423 14.99 -22.81 43.66
C VAL A 423 16.12 -21.79 43.81
N LYS A 424 17.27 -22.12 43.20
CA LYS A 424 18.43 -21.24 43.07
C LYS A 424 18.85 -21.20 41.60
N ASP A 425 18.78 -20.00 41.03
CA ASP A 425 19.20 -19.73 39.65
C ASP A 425 20.73 -19.80 39.52
N VAL A 426 21.18 -20.43 38.43
CA VAL A 426 22.57 -20.53 38.02
C VAL A 426 22.69 -19.86 36.64
N PRO A 427 23.04 -18.55 36.61
CA PRO A 427 23.01 -17.76 35.39
C PRO A 427 23.81 -18.39 34.25
N GLY A 428 23.15 -18.58 33.10
CA GLY A 428 23.75 -19.17 31.89
C GLY A 428 23.86 -20.70 31.89
N TYR A 429 23.40 -21.38 32.94
CA TYR A 429 23.42 -22.84 33.04
C TYR A 429 22.03 -23.43 33.25
N GLY A 430 21.21 -22.84 34.13
CA GLY A 430 19.85 -23.30 34.46
C GLY A 430 19.51 -23.11 35.94
N LEU A 431 18.66 -23.97 36.47
CA LEU A 431 18.15 -23.94 37.84
C LEU A 431 18.66 -25.12 38.65
N THR A 432 18.93 -24.87 39.93
CA THR A 432 19.18 -25.91 40.93
C THR A 432 18.11 -25.80 42.00
N ALA A 433 17.51 -26.91 42.42
CA ALA A 433 16.41 -26.87 43.36
C ALA A 433 16.44 -28.01 44.38
N GLU A 434 15.87 -27.78 45.56
CA GLU A 434 15.53 -28.84 46.49
C GLU A 434 14.01 -29.06 46.47
N ALA A 435 13.59 -30.30 46.21
CA ALA A 435 12.19 -30.70 46.13
C ALA A 435 12.03 -32.08 46.78
N ASN A 436 11.08 -32.24 47.70
CA ASN A 436 10.83 -33.51 48.41
C ASN A 436 12.08 -34.14 49.08
N GLY A 437 13.06 -33.32 49.50
CA GLY A 437 14.31 -33.78 50.11
C GLY A 437 15.37 -34.30 49.13
N SER A 438 15.13 -34.22 47.83
CA SER A 438 16.09 -34.55 46.77
C SER A 438 16.58 -33.30 46.05
N ARG A 439 17.83 -33.34 45.57
CA ARG A 439 18.46 -32.23 44.84
C ARG A 439 18.26 -32.39 43.34
N TRP A 440 17.63 -31.39 42.72
CA TRP A 440 17.32 -31.32 41.30
C TRP A 440 18.21 -30.33 40.55
N LEU A 441 18.58 -30.69 39.33
CA LEU A 441 19.26 -29.85 38.35
C LEU A 441 18.40 -29.82 37.09
N VAL A 442 18.00 -28.63 36.64
CA VAL A 442 17.19 -28.43 35.42
C VAL A 442 17.86 -27.34 34.58
N GLY A 443 18.41 -27.69 33.41
CA GLY A 443 19.12 -26.71 32.61
C GLY A 443 19.85 -27.27 31.39
N THR A 444 20.78 -26.49 30.87
CA THR A 444 21.64 -26.90 29.74
C THR A 444 22.55 -28.07 30.12
N LEU A 445 23.07 -28.81 29.13
CA LEU A 445 24.04 -29.90 29.36
C LEU A 445 25.28 -29.44 30.15
N ARG A 446 25.67 -28.17 30.00
CA ARG A 446 26.79 -27.56 30.76
C ARG A 446 26.54 -27.54 32.27
N LEU A 447 25.29 -27.49 32.72
CA LEU A 447 24.94 -27.56 34.14
C LEU A 447 25.27 -28.95 34.70
N LEU A 448 24.95 -30.00 33.94
CA LEU A 448 25.23 -31.39 34.33
C LEU A 448 26.75 -31.66 34.33
N GLU A 449 27.49 -31.17 33.33
CA GLU A 449 28.95 -31.24 33.31
C GLU A 449 29.57 -30.56 34.54
N ARG A 450 29.06 -29.39 34.93
CA ARG A 450 29.57 -28.63 36.08
C ARG A 450 29.38 -29.35 37.41
N GLU A 451 28.26 -30.05 37.56
CA GLU A 451 27.92 -30.81 38.76
C GLU A 451 28.36 -32.29 38.66
N ALA A 452 29.17 -32.64 37.65
CA ALA A 452 29.74 -33.96 37.40
C ALA A 452 28.67 -35.09 37.27
N VAL A 453 27.55 -34.79 36.62
CA VAL A 453 26.50 -35.76 36.31
C VAL A 453 26.74 -36.38 34.93
N ASP A 454 26.83 -37.71 34.86
CA ASP A 454 26.92 -38.42 33.59
C ASP A 454 25.57 -38.40 32.85
N TYR A 455 25.62 -38.16 31.53
CA TYR A 455 24.46 -38.17 30.64
C TYR A 455 24.79 -38.83 29.29
N PRO A 456 23.79 -39.29 28.52
CA PRO A 456 24.01 -39.91 27.22
C PRO A 456 24.69 -38.96 26.23
N LYS A 457 25.84 -39.37 25.65
CA LYS A 457 26.58 -38.54 24.68
C LYS A 457 25.80 -38.22 23.40
N ALA A 458 24.76 -38.99 23.08
CA ALA A 458 23.88 -38.68 21.95
C ALA A 458 23.14 -37.33 22.12
N LEU A 459 22.97 -36.84 23.35
CA LEU A 459 22.30 -35.55 23.61
C LEU A 459 23.13 -34.35 23.15
N THR A 460 24.45 -34.50 23.04
CA THR A 460 25.34 -33.43 22.56
C THR A 460 25.17 -33.13 21.08
N ASP A 461 24.65 -34.10 20.31
CA ASP A 461 24.43 -33.98 18.86
C ASP A 461 23.05 -33.40 18.51
N ILE A 462 22.17 -33.23 19.52
CA ILE A 462 20.84 -32.63 19.33
C ILE A 462 21.02 -31.14 19.02
N ALA A 463 20.51 -30.72 17.85
CA ALA A 463 20.67 -29.36 17.37
C ALA A 463 19.74 -28.37 18.10
N GLU A 464 18.58 -28.88 18.54
CA GLU A 464 17.48 -28.16 19.19
C GLU A 464 17.82 -27.68 20.60
N THR A 465 16.96 -26.84 21.17
CA THR A 465 17.13 -26.38 22.55
C THR A 465 16.75 -27.50 23.49
N LEU A 466 17.73 -28.03 24.22
CA LEU A 466 17.55 -29.15 25.15
C LEU A 466 17.72 -28.69 26.60
N ILE A 467 16.74 -29.03 27.43
CA ILE A 467 16.79 -28.87 28.89
C ILE A 467 16.93 -30.27 29.49
N ALA A 468 18.08 -30.56 30.10
CA ALA A 468 18.35 -31.80 30.79
C ALA A 468 17.94 -31.70 32.27
N CYS A 469 17.41 -32.80 32.79
CA CYS A 469 16.94 -32.93 34.16
C CYS A 469 17.73 -34.05 34.87
N ALA A 470 18.26 -33.74 36.05
CA ALA A 470 18.94 -34.70 36.91
C ALA A 470 18.46 -34.57 38.35
N CYS A 471 18.45 -35.69 39.06
CA CYS A 471 18.04 -35.79 40.47
C CYS A 471 19.08 -36.60 41.24
N ASP A 472 19.55 -36.07 42.37
CA ASP A 472 20.56 -36.68 43.25
C ASP A 472 21.81 -37.18 42.51
N GLY A 473 22.27 -36.41 41.52
CA GLY A 473 23.46 -36.71 40.72
C GLY A 473 23.26 -37.75 39.61
N ILE A 474 22.01 -38.15 39.33
CA ILE A 474 21.66 -39.10 38.28
C ILE A 474 20.80 -38.41 37.23
N TYR A 475 21.20 -38.52 35.96
CA TYR A 475 20.39 -38.07 34.82
C TYR A 475 19.04 -38.81 34.80
N ARG A 476 17.94 -38.06 34.70
CA ARG A 476 16.57 -38.60 34.66
C ARG A 476 15.95 -38.53 33.27
N GLY A 477 16.15 -37.42 32.57
CA GLY A 477 15.53 -37.22 31.28
C GLY A 477 15.82 -35.83 30.74
N HIS A 478 15.17 -35.48 29.64
CA HIS A 478 15.30 -34.16 29.03
C HIS A 478 14.02 -33.75 28.31
N ILE A 479 13.93 -32.44 28.08
CA ILE A 479 12.84 -31.79 27.36
C ILE A 479 13.47 -31.10 26.15
N ILE A 480 13.00 -31.45 24.97
CA ILE A 480 13.40 -30.84 23.71
C ILE A 480 12.39 -29.77 23.36
N LEU A 481 12.91 -28.57 23.14
CA LEU A 481 12.16 -27.40 22.74
C LEU A 481 12.58 -26.99 21.34
N SER A 482 11.59 -26.75 20.50
CA SER A 482 11.79 -26.20 19.16
C SER A 482 10.79 -25.09 18.88
N ASP A 483 11.19 -24.21 17.97
CA ASP A 483 10.33 -23.18 17.42
C ASP A 483 9.46 -23.81 16.34
N GLN A 484 8.13 -23.71 16.49
CA GLN A 484 7.20 -24.38 15.57
C GLN A 484 6.90 -23.49 14.35
N PRO A 485 6.82 -24.08 13.14
CA PRO A 485 6.28 -23.40 11.98
C PRO A 485 4.87 -22.89 12.27
N LYS A 486 4.52 -21.71 11.74
CA LYS A 486 3.14 -21.20 11.79
C LYS A 486 2.21 -22.12 11.00
N ASP A 487 0.98 -22.29 11.48
CA ASP A 487 -0.02 -23.17 10.87
C ASP A 487 -0.30 -22.84 9.39
N ASP A 488 -0.19 -21.56 9.00
CA ASP A 488 -0.43 -21.11 7.63
C ASP A 488 0.83 -21.08 6.75
N ALA A 489 2.02 -21.36 7.29
CA ALA A 489 3.26 -21.38 6.53
C ALA A 489 3.24 -22.42 5.39
N PRO A 490 2.80 -23.69 5.59
CA PRO A 490 2.69 -24.65 4.48
C PRO A 490 1.73 -24.17 3.37
N ARG A 491 0.63 -23.51 3.76
CA ARG A 491 -0.33 -22.92 2.82
C ARG A 491 0.33 -21.79 2.01
N ALA A 492 1.11 -20.94 2.67
CA ALA A 492 1.85 -19.85 2.03
C ALA A 492 2.78 -20.38 0.92
N ILE A 493 3.61 -21.38 1.24
CA ILE A 493 4.56 -21.95 0.28
C ILE A 493 3.83 -22.60 -0.91
N LYS A 494 2.74 -23.33 -0.64
CA LYS A 494 1.92 -23.93 -1.70
C LYS A 494 1.30 -22.86 -2.62
N GLN A 495 0.80 -21.76 -2.06
CA GLN A 495 0.22 -20.65 -2.83
C GLN A 495 1.28 -19.91 -3.66
N LEU A 496 2.46 -19.65 -3.10
CA LEU A 496 3.58 -19.04 -3.83
C LEU A 496 4.01 -19.89 -5.02
N ARG A 497 4.11 -21.21 -4.84
CA ARG A 497 4.37 -22.15 -5.96
C ARG A 497 3.26 -22.13 -7.00
N GLY A 498 2.00 -22.07 -6.57
CA GLY A 498 0.84 -21.93 -7.47
C GLY A 498 0.84 -20.64 -8.28
N LEU A 499 1.52 -19.59 -7.80
CA LEU A 499 1.77 -18.35 -8.53
C LEU A 499 3.00 -18.44 -9.46
N GLY A 500 3.65 -19.61 -9.58
CA GLY A 500 4.81 -19.82 -10.44
C GLY A 500 6.14 -19.33 -9.85
N LEU A 501 6.21 -19.09 -8.53
CA LEU A 501 7.45 -18.72 -7.86
C LEU A 501 8.22 -19.99 -7.49
N SER A 502 9.31 -20.25 -8.21
CA SER A 502 10.21 -21.40 -7.97
C SER A 502 11.31 -21.10 -6.96
N HIS A 503 11.72 -19.84 -6.84
CA HIS A 503 12.83 -19.41 -5.99
C HIS A 503 12.33 -19.00 -4.61
N ILE A 504 12.06 -19.99 -3.76
CA ILE A 504 11.72 -19.78 -2.35
C ILE A 504 12.92 -20.15 -1.50
N HIS A 505 13.37 -19.23 -0.65
CA HIS A 505 14.58 -19.37 0.17
C HIS A 505 14.27 -19.10 1.65
N ILE A 506 14.97 -19.78 2.55
CA ILE A 506 14.99 -19.48 3.99
C ILE A 506 16.39 -19.00 4.38
N LEU A 507 16.46 -17.89 5.10
CA LEU A 507 17.68 -17.39 5.75
C LEU A 507 17.47 -17.37 7.27
N SER A 508 18.48 -17.79 8.04
CA SER A 508 18.43 -17.70 9.51
C SER A 508 19.83 -17.65 10.11
N GLY A 509 19.93 -17.07 11.31
CA GLY A 509 21.13 -17.17 12.15
C GLY A 509 21.25 -18.52 12.88
N ASP A 510 20.18 -19.32 12.90
CA ASP A 510 20.15 -20.61 13.59
C ASP A 510 21.03 -21.66 12.89
N LYS A 511 21.39 -22.71 13.63
CA LYS A 511 22.19 -23.83 13.11
C LYS A 511 21.56 -24.38 11.81
N GLN A 512 22.40 -24.60 10.79
CA GLN A 512 21.99 -25.15 9.49
C GLN A 512 21.03 -26.33 9.59
N ALA A 513 21.31 -27.31 10.46
CA ALA A 513 20.47 -28.49 10.64
C ALA A 513 19.01 -28.15 11.02
N LEU A 514 18.80 -27.14 11.88
CA LEU A 514 17.45 -26.70 12.28
C LEU A 514 16.72 -25.98 11.14
N VAL A 515 17.45 -25.23 10.32
CA VAL A 515 16.88 -24.52 9.17
C VAL A 515 16.50 -25.52 8.07
N GLU A 516 17.33 -26.54 7.83
CA GLU A 516 17.05 -27.63 6.90
C GLU A 516 15.82 -28.45 7.30
N GLU A 517 15.63 -28.69 8.59
CA GLU A 517 14.47 -29.38 9.11
C GLU A 517 13.17 -28.60 8.83
N VAL A 518 13.11 -27.32 9.22
CA VAL A 518 11.94 -26.45 8.93
C VAL A 518 11.72 -26.33 7.42
N ALA A 519 12.79 -26.26 6.64
CA ALA A 519 12.71 -26.23 5.19
C ALA A 519 12.13 -27.54 4.62
N ALA A 520 12.51 -28.69 5.16
CA ALA A 520 11.98 -29.99 4.77
C ALA A 520 10.48 -30.10 5.07
N ASP A 521 10.04 -29.66 6.26
CA ASP A 521 8.63 -29.64 6.67
C ASP A 521 7.77 -28.78 5.75
N LEU A 522 8.30 -27.62 5.33
CA LEU A 522 7.65 -26.70 4.40
C LEU A 522 7.88 -27.06 2.93
N GLY A 523 8.72 -28.06 2.66
CA GLY A 523 9.12 -28.51 1.33
C GLY A 523 9.95 -27.49 0.54
N ILE A 524 10.68 -26.59 1.19
CA ILE A 524 11.56 -25.57 0.60
C ILE A 524 12.95 -26.16 0.33
N GLY A 525 13.44 -26.03 -0.90
CA GLY A 525 14.73 -26.63 -1.29
C GLY A 525 15.98 -25.78 -1.02
N ASN A 526 15.82 -24.48 -0.76
CA ASN A 526 16.93 -23.55 -0.53
C ASN A 526 16.87 -23.01 0.90
N SER A 527 17.72 -23.53 1.78
CA SER A 527 17.81 -23.12 3.19
C SER A 527 19.24 -22.85 3.61
N TYR A 528 19.46 -21.72 4.28
CA TYR A 528 20.77 -21.27 4.71
C TYR A 528 20.69 -20.79 6.16
N GLY A 529 21.41 -21.50 7.04
CA GLY A 529 21.60 -21.21 8.46
C GLY A 529 23.03 -20.77 8.78
N ASN A 530 23.29 -20.52 10.06
CA ASN A 530 24.53 -19.94 10.59
C ASN A 530 24.89 -18.59 9.96
N LEU A 531 23.90 -17.81 9.50
CA LEU A 531 24.13 -16.54 8.83
C LEU A 531 24.21 -15.38 9.80
N LEU A 532 25.23 -14.53 9.62
CA LEU A 532 25.25 -13.20 10.23
C LEU A 532 24.39 -12.22 9.40
N PRO A 533 24.00 -11.06 9.95
CA PRO A 533 23.24 -10.05 9.19
C PRO A 533 23.92 -9.65 7.87
N ALA A 534 25.26 -9.55 7.85
CA ALA A 534 26.03 -9.26 6.64
C ALA A 534 25.94 -10.38 5.59
N ASP A 535 25.85 -11.64 6.02
CA ASP A 535 25.73 -12.79 5.12
C ASP A 535 24.33 -12.84 4.48
N LYS A 536 23.28 -12.46 5.24
CA LYS A 536 21.92 -12.29 4.69
C LYS A 536 21.91 -11.25 3.56
N VAL A 537 22.56 -10.11 3.79
CA VAL A 537 22.71 -9.03 2.79
C VAL A 537 23.43 -9.55 1.53
N ALA A 538 24.57 -10.24 1.72
CA ALA A 538 25.32 -10.81 0.60
C ALA A 538 24.52 -11.84 -0.21
N HIS A 539 23.66 -12.63 0.46
CA HIS A 539 22.77 -13.58 -0.21
C HIS A 539 21.74 -12.88 -1.10
N ILE A 540 21.10 -11.82 -0.58
CA ILE A 540 20.17 -11.01 -1.39
C ILE A 540 20.89 -10.39 -2.59
N GLU A 541 22.09 -9.83 -2.42
CA GLU A 541 22.85 -9.30 -3.55
C GLU A 541 23.17 -10.36 -4.60
N SER A 542 23.49 -11.59 -4.18
CA SER A 542 23.75 -12.70 -5.10
C SER A 542 22.54 -13.02 -5.97
N LEU A 543 21.35 -13.11 -5.37
CA LEU A 543 20.10 -13.34 -6.11
C LEU A 543 19.79 -12.18 -7.07
N LYS A 544 20.03 -10.93 -6.64
CA LYS A 544 19.87 -9.75 -7.50
C LYS A 544 20.84 -9.78 -8.70
N LYS A 545 22.10 -10.20 -8.49
CA LYS A 545 23.11 -10.37 -9.55
C LYS A 545 22.73 -11.45 -10.56
N GLN A 546 21.93 -12.44 -10.17
CA GLN A 546 21.35 -13.43 -11.06
C GLN A 546 20.18 -12.89 -11.90
N GLY A 547 19.82 -11.61 -11.73
CA GLY A 547 18.71 -10.97 -12.44
C GLY A 547 17.34 -11.19 -11.80
N LEU A 548 17.28 -11.81 -10.62
CA LEU A 548 16.02 -12.08 -9.92
C LEU A 548 15.51 -10.84 -9.17
N ARG A 549 14.20 -10.60 -9.26
CA ARG A 549 13.51 -9.63 -8.41
C ARG A 549 13.15 -10.29 -7.07
N VAL A 550 13.86 -9.87 -6.03
CA VAL A 550 13.77 -10.47 -4.69
C VAL A 550 12.83 -9.69 -3.77
N ALA A 551 11.85 -10.38 -3.19
CA ALA A 551 11.11 -9.93 -2.01
C ALA A 551 11.69 -10.59 -0.75
N PHE A 552 12.03 -9.80 0.25
CA PHE A 552 12.49 -10.31 1.55
C PHE A 552 11.38 -10.14 2.59
N VAL A 553 11.09 -11.20 3.35
CA VAL A 553 10.04 -11.25 4.36
C VAL A 553 10.68 -11.46 5.73
N GLY A 554 10.48 -10.55 6.68
CA GLY A 554 11.09 -10.64 8.01
C GLY A 554 10.31 -9.86 9.06
N ASP A 555 10.66 -10.02 10.34
CA ASP A 555 10.05 -9.31 11.48
C ASP A 555 10.57 -7.86 11.64
N GLY A 556 11.63 -7.51 10.90
CA GLY A 556 12.15 -6.17 10.68
C GLY A 556 12.95 -5.55 11.83
N ILE A 557 13.08 -6.20 12.99
CA ILE A 557 13.94 -5.70 14.08
C ILE A 557 15.42 -6.00 13.78
N ASN A 558 15.72 -7.23 13.37
CA ASN A 558 17.10 -7.66 13.07
C ASN A 558 17.44 -7.58 11.58
N ASP A 559 16.44 -7.43 10.72
CA ASP A 559 16.57 -7.59 9.27
C ASP A 559 16.36 -6.29 8.48
N ALA A 560 16.34 -5.13 9.15
CA ALA A 560 16.19 -3.82 8.49
C ALA A 560 17.15 -3.59 7.31
N PRO A 561 18.45 -3.96 7.38
CA PRO A 561 19.37 -3.83 6.23
C PRO A 561 18.97 -4.69 5.03
N VAL A 562 18.42 -5.89 5.30
CA VAL A 562 18.02 -6.86 4.28
C VAL A 562 16.71 -6.43 3.61
N LEU A 563 15.76 -5.94 4.41
CA LEU A 563 14.52 -5.33 3.92
C LEU A 563 14.81 -4.17 2.97
N ALA A 564 15.68 -3.23 3.37
CA ALA A 564 16.03 -2.06 2.56
C ALA A 564 16.79 -2.39 1.27
N LEU A 565 17.60 -3.45 1.26
CA LEU A 565 18.35 -3.86 0.06
C LEU A 565 17.48 -4.59 -0.96
N SER A 566 16.45 -5.29 -0.49
CA SER A 566 15.55 -6.07 -1.35
C SER A 566 14.78 -5.18 -2.34
N HIS A 567 14.20 -5.77 -3.39
CA HIS A 567 13.35 -4.98 -4.30
C HIS A 567 11.99 -4.66 -3.67
N VAL A 568 11.53 -5.54 -2.78
CA VAL A 568 10.35 -5.35 -1.95
C VAL A 568 10.62 -5.91 -0.56
N GLY A 569 10.71 -5.02 0.43
CA GLY A 569 10.78 -5.41 1.83
C GLY A 569 9.39 -5.69 2.37
N VAL A 570 9.16 -6.86 2.93
CA VAL A 570 7.90 -7.25 3.56
C VAL A 570 8.11 -7.44 5.07
N ALA A 571 7.51 -6.58 5.87
CA ALA A 571 7.52 -6.72 7.32
C ALA A 571 6.35 -7.59 7.80
N MET A 572 6.66 -8.55 8.66
CA MET A 572 5.73 -9.38 9.40
C MET A 572 5.55 -8.80 10.80
N GLY A 573 4.31 -8.66 11.24
CA GLY A 573 4.03 -8.32 12.64
C GLY A 573 2.97 -7.23 12.83
N GLY A 574 2.47 -7.16 14.06
CA GLY A 574 1.45 -6.20 14.46
C GLY A 574 1.96 -4.76 14.51
N LEU A 575 1.03 -3.81 14.57
CA LEU A 575 1.20 -2.35 14.52
C LEU A 575 2.10 -1.72 15.62
N GLY A 576 2.79 -2.52 16.45
CA GLY A 576 3.65 -2.09 17.56
C GLY A 576 5.15 -2.23 17.33
N ALA A 577 5.61 -2.73 16.17
CA ALA A 577 7.02 -2.80 15.81
C ALA A 577 7.43 -1.59 14.94
N ASP A 578 7.67 -0.44 15.57
CA ASP A 578 7.83 0.85 14.89
C ASP A 578 9.00 0.87 13.87
N MET A 579 10.14 0.24 14.18
CA MET A 579 11.29 0.19 13.25
C MET A 579 11.04 -0.64 11.99
N ALA A 580 10.32 -1.76 12.12
CA ALA A 580 10.02 -2.66 11.00
C ALA A 580 9.04 -2.00 10.02
N ILE A 581 8.06 -1.29 10.57
CA ILE A 581 7.08 -0.50 9.82
C ILE A 581 7.78 0.62 9.03
N GLU A 582 8.81 1.29 9.57
CA GLU A 582 9.50 2.37 8.85
C GLU A 582 10.33 1.89 7.65
N THR A 583 10.88 0.67 7.70
CA THR A 583 11.83 0.20 6.68
C THR A 583 11.17 -0.59 5.54
N ALA A 584 10.06 -1.30 5.79
CA ALA A 584 9.44 -2.19 4.80
C ALA A 584 8.57 -1.47 3.76
N ASP A 585 8.44 -2.03 2.56
CA ASP A 585 7.55 -1.55 1.49
C ASP A 585 6.11 -2.05 1.65
N VAL A 586 5.97 -3.26 2.18
CA VAL A 586 4.69 -3.94 2.43
C VAL A 586 4.66 -4.43 3.87
N ILE A 587 3.55 -4.24 4.56
CA ILE A 587 3.38 -4.62 5.96
C ILE A 587 2.22 -5.62 6.08
N ILE A 588 2.48 -6.77 6.69
CA ILE A 588 1.49 -7.82 6.96
C ILE A 588 1.04 -7.74 8.42
N GLN A 589 -0.18 -7.26 8.63
CA GLN A 589 -0.70 -6.94 9.96
C GLN A 589 -1.09 -8.17 10.78
N THR A 590 -1.42 -9.28 10.12
CA THR A 590 -1.89 -10.53 10.75
C THR A 590 -0.78 -11.46 11.20
N ASP A 591 0.48 -11.13 10.90
CA ASP A 591 1.64 -12.00 11.14
C ASP A 591 1.56 -13.40 10.47
N GLN A 592 0.80 -13.49 9.37
CA GLN A 592 0.55 -14.74 8.61
C GLN A 592 1.35 -14.77 7.29
N PRO A 593 2.32 -15.68 7.10
CA PRO A 593 3.09 -15.81 5.86
C PRO A 593 2.23 -15.98 4.61
N SER A 594 1.04 -16.57 4.71
CA SER A 594 0.11 -16.77 3.59
C SER A 594 -0.30 -15.46 2.93
N LYS A 595 -0.32 -14.35 3.68
CA LYS A 595 -0.63 -13.00 3.16
C LYS A 595 0.41 -12.47 2.18
N VAL A 596 1.66 -12.96 2.23
CA VAL A 596 2.68 -12.61 1.24
C VAL A 596 2.24 -13.08 -0.15
N SER A 597 1.72 -14.30 -0.24
CA SER A 597 1.20 -14.83 -1.50
C SER A 597 -0.04 -14.07 -1.98
N GLU A 598 -0.90 -13.65 -1.05
CA GLU A 598 -2.07 -12.83 -1.33
C GLU A 598 -1.68 -11.43 -1.83
N ALA A 599 -0.65 -10.81 -1.25
CA ALA A 599 -0.10 -9.53 -1.69
C ALA A 599 0.40 -9.59 -3.13
N ILE A 600 1.11 -10.65 -3.51
CA ILE A 600 1.55 -10.88 -4.90
C ILE A 600 0.35 -11.06 -5.83
N ALA A 601 -0.65 -11.84 -5.41
CA ALA A 601 -1.84 -12.09 -6.21
C ALA A 601 -2.65 -10.80 -6.47
N ILE A 602 -2.86 -9.98 -5.44
CA ILE A 602 -3.51 -8.66 -5.55
C ILE A 602 -2.71 -7.79 -6.51
N SER A 603 -1.41 -7.68 -6.31
CA SER A 603 -0.52 -6.85 -7.13
C SER A 603 -0.59 -7.25 -8.60
N ARG A 604 -0.42 -8.53 -8.92
CA ARG A 604 -0.46 -9.05 -10.31
C ARG A 604 -1.83 -8.84 -10.96
N ARG A 605 -2.93 -8.96 -10.21
CA ARG A 605 -4.28 -8.68 -10.73
C ARG A 605 -4.47 -7.19 -11.01
N THR A 606 -4.02 -6.31 -10.12
CA THR A 606 -4.03 -4.86 -10.32
C THR A 606 -3.27 -4.50 -11.59
N ARG A 607 -2.05 -5.02 -11.76
CA ARG A 607 -1.27 -4.79 -12.98
C ARG A 607 -1.97 -5.31 -14.23
N ARG A 608 -2.60 -6.49 -14.18
CA ARG A 608 -3.38 -7.00 -15.32
C ARG A 608 -4.51 -6.04 -15.71
N ILE A 609 -5.24 -5.48 -14.74
CA ILE A 609 -6.33 -4.52 -15.00
C ILE A 609 -5.79 -3.19 -15.54
N VAL A 610 -4.66 -2.71 -15.02
CA VAL A 610 -3.94 -1.55 -15.56
C VAL A 610 -3.61 -1.77 -17.04
N TYR A 611 -2.98 -2.89 -17.39
CA TYR A 611 -2.64 -3.19 -18.79
C TYR A 611 -3.88 -3.39 -19.67
N GLN A 612 -4.96 -3.97 -19.15
CA GLN A 612 -6.24 -4.04 -19.87
C GLN A 612 -6.78 -2.65 -20.21
N ASN A 613 -6.77 -1.73 -19.24
CA ASN A 613 -7.22 -0.35 -19.44
C ASN A 613 -6.32 0.38 -20.45
N ILE A 614 -4.99 0.21 -20.35
CA ILE A 614 -4.03 0.80 -21.30
C ILE A 614 -4.32 0.32 -22.73
N VAL A 615 -4.38 -1.01 -22.93
CA VAL A 615 -4.59 -1.60 -24.25
C VAL A 615 -5.96 -1.24 -24.81
N PHE A 616 -7.00 -1.26 -23.96
CA PHE A 616 -8.36 -0.90 -24.37
C PHE A 616 -8.45 0.58 -24.75
N ALA A 617 -7.95 1.49 -23.91
CA ALA A 617 -8.02 2.93 -24.16
C ALA A 617 -7.23 3.33 -25.41
N ILE A 618 -6.01 2.82 -25.59
CA ILE A 618 -5.20 3.09 -26.79
C ILE A 618 -5.84 2.44 -28.02
N GLY A 619 -6.32 1.20 -27.91
CA GLY A 619 -6.92 0.46 -29.02
C GLY A 619 -8.16 1.17 -29.59
N VAL A 620 -9.09 1.57 -28.71
CA VAL A 620 -10.28 2.32 -29.14
C VAL A 620 -9.89 3.69 -29.70
N LYS A 621 -8.94 4.38 -29.07
CA LYS A 621 -8.46 5.69 -29.52
C LYS A 621 -7.87 5.64 -30.93
N VAL A 622 -6.96 4.71 -31.20
CA VAL A 622 -6.38 4.53 -32.54
C VAL A 622 -7.48 4.24 -33.58
N LEU A 623 -8.44 3.38 -33.25
CA LEU A 623 -9.55 3.06 -34.15
C LEU A 623 -10.40 4.29 -34.48
N VAL A 624 -10.82 5.07 -33.48
CA VAL A 624 -11.65 6.26 -33.67
C VAL A 624 -10.88 7.37 -34.37
N MET A 625 -9.57 7.52 -34.09
CA MET A 625 -8.71 8.47 -34.80
C MET A 625 -8.63 8.16 -36.30
N LEU A 626 -8.49 6.89 -36.67
CA LEU A 626 -8.49 6.48 -38.07
C LEU A 626 -9.85 6.79 -38.74
N LEU A 627 -10.97 6.52 -38.07
CA LEU A 627 -12.30 6.88 -38.57
C LEU A 627 -12.47 8.40 -38.75
N GLY A 628 -11.90 9.20 -37.84
CA GLY A 628 -11.85 10.66 -37.96
C GLY A 628 -11.08 11.14 -39.19
N LEU A 629 -9.93 10.52 -39.48
CA LEU A 629 -9.13 10.84 -40.67
C LEU A 629 -9.88 10.56 -41.98
N PHE A 630 -10.66 9.48 -42.04
CA PHE A 630 -11.51 9.16 -43.19
C PHE A 630 -12.81 9.99 -43.25
N GLY A 631 -13.05 10.87 -42.28
CA GLY A 631 -14.26 11.71 -42.22
C GLY A 631 -15.53 10.94 -41.87
N MET A 632 -15.41 9.73 -41.30
CA MET A 632 -16.54 8.92 -40.87
C MET A 632 -17.00 9.23 -39.43
N ALA A 633 -16.16 9.95 -38.68
CA ALA A 633 -16.48 10.40 -37.32
C ALA A 633 -16.69 11.92 -37.28
N ASN A 634 -17.66 12.36 -36.49
CA ASN A 634 -17.92 13.76 -36.18
C ASN A 634 -17.41 14.12 -34.78
N LEU A 635 -17.39 15.42 -34.47
CA LEU A 635 -16.92 15.95 -33.19
C LEU A 635 -17.70 15.39 -31.98
N TRP A 636 -18.99 15.13 -32.13
CA TRP A 636 -19.84 14.55 -31.08
C TRP A 636 -19.48 13.11 -30.75
N GLY A 637 -19.32 12.27 -31.79
CA GLY A 637 -18.94 10.87 -31.65
C GLY A 637 -17.54 10.71 -31.06
N ALA A 638 -16.63 11.65 -31.36
CA ALA A 638 -15.29 11.71 -30.78
C ALA A 638 -15.32 11.84 -29.25
N VAL A 639 -16.02 12.86 -28.73
CA VAL A 639 -16.12 13.10 -27.29
C VAL A 639 -16.87 11.96 -26.60
N PHE A 640 -17.95 11.47 -27.20
CA PHE A 640 -18.70 10.35 -26.64
C PHE A 640 -17.85 9.08 -26.52
N ALA A 641 -17.03 8.79 -27.54
CA ALA A 641 -16.12 7.64 -27.51
C ALA A 641 -15.07 7.78 -26.41
N ASP A 642 -14.45 8.94 -26.24
CA ASP A 642 -13.40 9.15 -25.25
C ASP A 642 -13.94 9.09 -23.82
N THR A 643 -15.02 9.83 -23.53
CA THR A 643 -15.72 9.78 -22.24
C THR A 643 -16.25 8.38 -21.93
N GLY A 644 -16.83 7.69 -22.91
CA GLY A 644 -17.34 6.34 -22.75
C GLY A 644 -16.23 5.34 -22.40
N VAL A 645 -15.08 5.43 -23.08
CA VAL A 645 -13.89 4.62 -22.77
C VAL A 645 -13.38 4.92 -21.37
N ALA A 646 -13.32 6.19 -20.97
CA ALA A 646 -12.87 6.58 -19.64
C ALA A 646 -13.75 5.98 -18.52
N LEU A 647 -15.07 6.09 -18.65
CA LEU A 647 -16.04 5.49 -17.72
C LEU A 647 -15.89 3.97 -17.65
N LEU A 648 -15.72 3.29 -18.78
CA LEU A 648 -15.48 1.84 -18.81
C LEU A 648 -14.17 1.46 -18.12
N CYS A 649 -13.10 2.24 -18.30
CA CYS A 649 -11.83 2.00 -17.62
C CYS A 649 -11.95 2.19 -16.10
N VAL A 650 -12.70 3.20 -15.65
CA VAL A 650 -13.02 3.42 -14.23
C VAL A 650 -13.79 2.24 -13.66
N LEU A 651 -14.83 1.76 -14.34
CA LEU A 651 -15.60 0.57 -13.92
C LEU A 651 -14.73 -0.70 -13.89
N ASN A 652 -13.81 -0.86 -14.85
CA ASN A 652 -12.89 -2.00 -14.87
C ASN A 652 -11.88 -1.93 -13.72
N ALA A 653 -11.40 -0.73 -13.35
CA ALA A 653 -10.53 -0.53 -12.18
C ALA A 653 -11.20 -1.01 -10.88
N MET A 654 -12.51 -0.82 -10.75
CA MET A 654 -13.28 -1.26 -9.57
C MET A 654 -13.31 -2.80 -9.40
N ARG A 655 -13.05 -3.58 -10.46
CA ARG A 655 -12.97 -5.05 -10.38
C ARG A 655 -11.77 -5.56 -9.59
N VAL A 656 -10.80 -4.70 -9.28
CA VAL A 656 -9.72 -5.00 -8.34
C VAL A 656 -10.29 -5.29 -6.95
N MET A 657 -11.43 -4.69 -6.57
CA MET A 657 -12.02 -4.87 -5.23
C MET A 657 -12.80 -6.17 -5.05
N GLN A 658 -13.21 -6.82 -6.14
CA GLN A 658 -14.02 -8.05 -6.12
C GLN A 658 -13.17 -9.32 -5.99
N ILE A 659 -12.00 -9.24 -5.37
CA ILE A 659 -11.17 -10.44 -5.17
C ILE A 659 -11.92 -11.36 -4.19
N PRO A 660 -12.18 -12.64 -4.54
CA PRO A 660 -12.76 -13.61 -3.60
C PRO A 660 -11.80 -13.86 -2.43
N ARG A 661 -12.33 -14.14 -1.24
CA ARG A 661 -11.54 -14.74 -0.15
C ARG A 661 -11.24 -16.18 -0.57
N ASN A 662 -9.97 -16.53 -0.76
CA ASN A 662 -9.55 -17.90 -1.05
C ASN A 662 -9.30 -18.69 0.23
#